data_AF-A0A0D1YP88-F1
#
_entry.id   AF-A0A0D1YP88-F1
#
_cell.length_a   1.000
_cell.length_b   1.000
_cell.length_c   1.000
_cell.angle_alpha   90.00
_cell.angle_beta   90.00
_cell.angle_gamma   90.00
#
_symmetry.space_group_name_H-M   'P 1'
#
loop_
_entity.id
_entity.type
_entity.pdbx_description
1 polymer ?
#
loop_
_entity_poly.entity_id
_entity_poly.type
_entity_poly.pdbx_seq_one_letter_code
_entity_poly.pdbx_strand_id
1 'polypeptide(L)'
;MGALRYDGQVAIVTGAGNGLGKQYALYLGSRGAKVVVNDIGGRLDGKESGKVDSRVADDVVKEIRDAGGIAVASYDPVQQGHLIVKTAVDAFGRVDILINNAGILRDVTLRNMKQEDWDLVIDVHVHGAYKTTRAAWPHMRKQRYGRIINTSSAAGLYGNFGQSNYAAAKLALVGFTKTLAKEGAKYNITSNVLAPAAASRMTQTVWAQDLLEVMKPDWVVPLVGVLVHEQCRETGAIFAAGAGHYSKIRWQRSKGFLANPESLTADVILEHWDKVVDPNCAEHTDGGGQIFQLLEKASSLPPLTSGADKKISFENRVVLVTGGGAGLGRVYSLHFAKLGARVVVNDLKNADRVASEITSSGGHALALEMSVEQGETIVRRVMDTYGRIDIVINNAGILRDKAFTNMSDDEWYSVLSTHLRGTYSITRAVFPVMLSQKYGRIVNITSRSGIYGSFGQANYAAAKCGIAGFTKTVAREGVKYNIVVNAVAPIAGTNMTRTVWSEENVRRMNADYVAPLLAALCSEKPPATGQIFETGGGWIGHTRWQRARGVDFEPQNGVPSVEQIAEAFSEICNFDNGKADNPDTPSEGSKYTMGNAMKSPKVAGMSQENSANRKYIAKIQKALTQKATPTFYTYNDRDVILYNISLGAHRTDLDLVYENSPNFQVLPTFGIVPTYGSLVSVKDIVPNFDQRMLLHGEQFLEIKRFPIPTSGTLKTESSLIEVVDKGNAALIRRGATTFDSSGKPLFVNESVVFIRGSGGFGGQKKASDRGAITAVNTPPSRAPDRVVKEKTSDDLVALYRLMGDRNPLHIDPTFSAAGGFPTPILHGLATFGISAKHVYQAYGPFKNIKVRFSGTVLPGQTIVTKMWKEGGKIVYLVEVEETGKGCITNAAAELLEGVSSKL
;
A
#
# COMPACT_ATOMS: atom_id res chain seq x y z
N MET A 1 27.34 -27.55 11.15
CA MET A 1 26.46 -27.58 12.35
C MET A 1 25.45 -28.74 12.20
N GLY A 2 24.90 -29.31 13.27
CA GLY A 2 23.74 -30.21 13.16
C GLY A 2 22.49 -29.44 12.66
N ALA A 3 21.46 -30.12 12.16
CA ALA A 3 20.24 -29.45 11.70
C ALA A 3 19.56 -28.71 12.86
N LEU A 4 19.21 -27.43 12.67
CA LEU A 4 18.46 -26.65 13.67
C LEU A 4 17.01 -27.15 13.71
N ARG A 5 16.53 -27.41 14.93
CA ARG A 5 15.23 -28.02 15.24
C ARG A 5 14.49 -27.20 16.28
N TYR A 6 13.17 -27.32 16.29
CA TYR A 6 12.27 -26.66 17.24
C TYR A 6 11.35 -27.70 17.91
N ASP A 7 11.85 -28.93 18.04
CA ASP A 7 11.10 -30.05 18.58
C ASP A 7 10.59 -29.74 20.00
N GLY A 8 9.31 -30.01 20.24
CA GLY A 8 8.65 -29.74 21.53
C GLY A 8 8.29 -28.26 21.78
N GLN A 9 8.64 -27.34 20.88
CA GLN A 9 8.26 -25.93 20.98
C GLN A 9 6.90 -25.65 20.33
N VAL A 10 6.19 -24.64 20.84
CA VAL A 10 4.91 -24.17 20.29
C VAL A 10 5.06 -22.78 19.69
N ALA A 11 4.71 -22.64 18.41
CA ALA A 11 4.79 -21.39 17.67
C ALA A 11 3.40 -20.86 17.30
N ILE A 12 3.13 -19.59 17.64
CA ILE A 12 1.96 -18.85 17.14
C ILE A 12 2.43 -17.92 16.02
N VAL A 13 1.81 -18.04 14.84
CA VAL A 13 2.05 -17.13 13.72
C VAL A 13 0.73 -16.45 13.36
N THR A 14 0.70 -15.12 13.46
CA THR A 14 -0.49 -14.30 13.13
C THR A 14 -0.47 -13.87 11.66
N GLY A 15 -1.64 -13.84 11.02
CA GLY A 15 -1.76 -13.59 9.58
C GLY A 15 -1.06 -14.67 8.75
N ALA A 16 -1.23 -15.93 9.15
CA ALA A 16 -0.47 -17.07 8.66
C ALA A 16 -1.16 -17.85 7.54
N GLY A 17 -2.32 -17.41 7.05
CA GLY A 17 -3.00 -18.09 5.95
C GLY A 17 -2.27 -17.92 4.60
N ASN A 18 -1.45 -16.87 4.45
CA ASN A 18 -0.79 -16.53 3.19
C ASN A 18 0.58 -15.83 3.38
N GLY A 19 1.32 -15.66 2.30
CA GLY A 19 2.53 -14.82 2.25
C GLY A 19 3.62 -15.26 3.25
N LEU A 20 4.24 -14.28 3.91
CA LEU A 20 5.30 -14.50 4.90
C LEU A 20 4.83 -15.38 6.07
N GLY A 21 3.66 -15.09 6.63
CA GLY A 21 3.10 -15.83 7.77
C GLY A 21 2.93 -17.32 7.45
N LYS A 22 2.39 -17.65 6.27
CA LYS A 22 2.30 -19.03 5.79
C LYS A 22 3.67 -19.70 5.74
N GLN A 23 4.66 -19.04 5.15
CA GLN A 23 6.00 -19.63 5.01
C GLN A 23 6.70 -19.83 6.35
N TYR A 24 6.50 -18.95 7.35
CA TYR A 24 6.99 -19.18 8.71
C TYR A 24 6.34 -20.41 9.35
N ALA A 25 5.03 -20.56 9.21
CA ALA A 25 4.27 -21.67 9.77
C ALA A 25 4.70 -23.02 9.17
N LEU A 26 4.80 -23.10 7.84
CA LEU A 26 5.28 -24.30 7.13
C LEU A 26 6.70 -24.68 7.56
N TYR A 27 7.60 -23.69 7.60
CA TYR A 27 8.99 -23.93 7.99
C TYR A 27 9.10 -24.43 9.44
N LEU A 28 8.48 -23.74 10.40
CA LEU A 28 8.53 -24.16 11.81
C LEU A 28 7.91 -25.55 12.00
N GLY A 29 6.78 -25.83 11.32
CA GLY A 29 6.16 -27.16 11.32
C GLY A 29 7.08 -28.25 10.79
N SER A 30 7.71 -28.04 9.63
CA SER A 30 8.68 -28.99 9.05
C SER A 30 9.93 -29.19 9.91
N ARG A 31 10.26 -28.21 10.77
CA ARG A 31 11.38 -28.26 11.72
C ARG A 31 10.97 -28.70 13.14
N GLY A 32 9.77 -29.26 13.30
CA GLY A 32 9.32 -29.97 14.51
C GLY A 32 8.52 -29.15 15.52
N ALA A 33 8.27 -27.86 15.25
CA ALA A 33 7.41 -27.06 16.10
C ALA A 33 5.94 -27.48 15.95
N LYS A 34 5.17 -27.35 17.04
CA LYS A 34 3.70 -27.39 17.00
C LYS A 34 3.18 -25.99 16.69
N VAL A 35 2.42 -25.83 15.62
CA VAL A 35 2.10 -24.49 15.07
C VAL A 35 0.63 -24.13 15.26
N VAL A 36 0.37 -22.96 15.83
CA VAL A 36 -0.94 -22.29 15.75
C VAL A 36 -0.91 -21.34 14.55
N VAL A 37 -1.70 -21.68 13.53
CA VAL A 37 -1.88 -20.89 12.32
C VAL A 37 -3.06 -19.95 12.55
N ASN A 38 -2.79 -18.68 12.86
CA ASN A 38 -3.84 -17.69 13.04
C ASN A 38 -4.08 -16.89 11.75
N ASP A 39 -5.31 -16.90 11.23
CA ASP A 39 -5.74 -16.01 10.15
C ASP A 39 -7.26 -15.82 10.16
N ILE A 40 -7.71 -14.57 9.98
CA ILE A 40 -9.14 -14.23 9.96
C ILE A 40 -9.79 -14.42 8.59
N GLY A 41 -9.05 -14.81 7.53
CA GLY A 41 -9.60 -14.98 6.18
C GLY A 41 -9.93 -13.66 5.44
N GLY A 42 -9.43 -12.53 5.94
CA GLY A 42 -9.71 -11.18 5.43
C GLY A 42 -8.83 -10.73 4.25
N ARG A 43 -9.27 -9.69 3.52
CA ARG A 43 -8.49 -9.03 2.45
C ARG A 43 -7.46 -8.06 3.04
N LEU A 44 -6.33 -7.86 2.34
CA LEU A 44 -5.25 -6.93 2.76
C LEU A 44 -5.66 -5.47 2.83
N ASP A 45 -6.62 -5.07 1.99
CA ASP A 45 -7.23 -3.74 2.00
C ASP A 45 -8.34 -3.63 3.04
N GLY A 46 -8.50 -4.63 3.94
CA GLY A 46 -9.46 -4.71 5.03
C GLY A 46 -10.90 -4.36 4.66
N LYS A 47 -11.30 -4.46 3.38
CA LYS A 47 -12.68 -4.23 2.94
C LYS A 47 -13.44 -5.54 3.00
N GLU A 48 -14.48 -5.58 3.82
CA GLU A 48 -15.43 -6.70 3.86
C GLU A 48 -16.38 -6.60 2.67
N SER A 49 -16.10 -7.36 1.61
CA SER A 49 -17.06 -7.60 0.54
C SER A 49 -16.92 -9.04 0.05
N GLY A 50 -17.45 -9.97 0.84
CA GLY A 50 -17.47 -11.41 0.57
C GLY A 50 -17.54 -12.23 1.87
N LYS A 51 -17.96 -13.51 1.78
CA LYS A 51 -17.84 -14.44 2.91
C LYS A 51 -16.38 -14.47 3.36
N VAL A 52 -16.14 -14.21 4.64
CA VAL A 52 -14.86 -14.46 5.30
C VAL A 52 -14.51 -15.92 5.08
N ASP A 53 -13.43 -16.19 4.33
CA ASP A 53 -13.03 -17.57 4.04
C ASP A 53 -12.06 -18.04 5.12
N SER A 54 -12.60 -18.43 6.27
CA SER A 54 -11.82 -18.99 7.40
C SER A 54 -11.01 -20.22 7.01
N ARG A 55 -11.26 -20.82 5.83
CA ARG A 55 -10.55 -22.00 5.33
C ARG A 55 -9.07 -21.75 4.99
N VAL A 56 -8.62 -20.49 4.86
CA VAL A 56 -7.20 -20.23 4.53
C VAL A 56 -6.23 -20.65 5.64
N ALA A 57 -6.64 -20.58 6.91
CA ALA A 57 -5.84 -21.11 8.02
C ALA A 57 -5.85 -22.65 8.00
N ASP A 58 -7.01 -23.24 7.69
CA ASP A 58 -7.18 -24.70 7.58
C ASP A 58 -6.33 -25.30 6.47
N ASP A 59 -6.23 -24.64 5.32
CA ASP A 59 -5.39 -25.07 4.20
C ASP A 59 -3.91 -25.19 4.61
N VAL A 60 -3.40 -24.21 5.36
CA VAL A 60 -2.02 -24.22 5.86
C VAL A 60 -1.85 -25.28 6.95
N VAL A 61 -2.81 -25.44 7.85
CA VAL A 61 -2.79 -26.52 8.86
C VAL A 61 -2.78 -27.89 8.18
N LYS A 62 -3.59 -28.09 7.14
CA LYS A 62 -3.62 -29.31 6.34
C LYS A 62 -2.27 -29.55 5.69
N GLU A 63 -1.68 -28.55 5.06
CA GLU A 63 -0.34 -28.66 4.45
C GLU A 63 0.74 -29.07 5.46
N ILE A 64 0.72 -28.50 6.67
CA ILE A 64 1.65 -28.91 7.75
C ILE A 64 1.41 -30.36 8.16
N ARG A 65 0.16 -30.77 8.35
CA ARG A 65 -0.20 -32.13 8.78
C ARG A 65 0.11 -33.19 7.72
N ASP A 66 -0.18 -32.89 6.45
CA ASP A 66 0.14 -33.77 5.32
C ASP A 66 1.66 -33.97 5.17
N ALA A 67 2.46 -32.97 5.55
CA ALA A 67 3.92 -33.07 5.64
C ALA A 67 4.44 -33.72 6.93
N GLY A 68 3.56 -34.25 7.79
CA GLY A 68 3.91 -34.94 9.04
C GLY A 68 4.13 -34.02 10.25
N GLY A 69 3.86 -32.72 10.13
CA GLY A 69 3.93 -31.76 11.23
C GLY A 69 2.65 -31.70 12.08
N ILE A 70 2.69 -30.90 13.15
CA ILE A 70 1.55 -30.71 14.07
C ILE A 70 1.10 -29.26 14.01
N ALA A 71 -0.16 -29.02 13.65
CA ALA A 71 -0.72 -27.68 13.63
C ALA A 71 -2.22 -27.63 13.99
N VAL A 72 -2.69 -26.47 14.44
CA VAL A 72 -4.10 -26.13 14.68
C VAL A 72 -4.38 -24.71 14.17
N ALA A 73 -5.60 -24.46 13.70
CA ALA A 73 -6.02 -23.15 13.23
C ALA A 73 -6.57 -22.30 14.38
N SER A 74 -6.43 -20.97 14.27
CA SER A 74 -7.17 -19.99 15.05
C SER A 74 -7.72 -18.93 14.10
N TYR A 75 -8.98 -18.56 14.27
CA TYR A 75 -9.69 -17.63 13.37
C TYR A 75 -9.94 -16.27 14.02
N ASP A 76 -9.42 -16.07 15.23
CA ASP A 76 -9.68 -14.89 16.03
C ASP A 76 -8.89 -13.68 15.50
N PRO A 77 -9.47 -12.48 15.53
CA PRO A 77 -8.74 -11.27 15.20
C PRO A 77 -7.64 -11.02 16.25
N VAL A 78 -6.52 -10.43 15.83
CA VAL A 78 -5.35 -10.21 16.71
C VAL A 78 -5.64 -9.30 17.91
N GLN A 79 -6.69 -8.47 17.82
CA GLN A 79 -7.25 -7.69 18.92
C GLN A 79 -7.74 -8.59 20.07
N GLN A 80 -8.18 -9.81 19.76
CA GLN A 80 -8.55 -10.86 20.70
C GLN A 80 -7.39 -11.82 20.96
N GLY A 81 -6.16 -11.32 21.07
CA GLY A 81 -4.96 -12.13 21.23
C GLY A 81 -4.99 -13.15 22.37
N HIS A 82 -5.81 -12.94 23.41
CA HIS A 82 -6.06 -13.91 24.47
C HIS A 82 -6.70 -15.21 23.97
N LEU A 83 -7.60 -15.17 22.98
CA LEU A 83 -8.20 -16.36 22.37
C LEU A 83 -7.18 -17.11 21.50
N ILE A 84 -6.34 -16.39 20.76
CA ILE A 84 -5.26 -16.98 19.95
C ILE A 84 -4.27 -17.75 20.85
N VAL A 85 -3.86 -17.14 21.96
CA VAL A 85 -2.97 -17.79 22.93
C VAL A 85 -3.67 -18.93 23.66
N LYS A 86 -4.97 -18.79 23.97
CA LYS A 86 -5.78 -19.88 24.53
C LYS A 86 -5.76 -21.10 23.62
N THR A 87 -5.93 -20.93 22.31
CA THR A 87 -5.83 -22.03 21.33
C THR A 87 -4.49 -22.77 21.42
N ALA A 88 -3.37 -22.05 21.57
CA ALA A 88 -2.05 -22.67 21.76
C ALA A 88 -1.95 -23.48 23.05
N VAL A 89 -2.45 -22.92 24.16
CA VAL A 89 -2.41 -23.54 25.48
C VAL A 89 -3.34 -24.76 25.56
N ASP A 90 -4.54 -24.67 25.01
CA ASP A 90 -5.50 -25.79 24.99
C ASP A 90 -4.98 -26.94 24.13
N ALA A 91 -4.42 -26.65 22.95
CA ALA A 91 -3.96 -27.68 22.04
C ALA A 91 -2.62 -28.30 22.46
N PHE A 92 -1.69 -27.48 22.99
CA PHE A 92 -0.29 -27.86 23.15
C PHE A 92 0.31 -27.56 24.53
N GLY A 93 -0.42 -26.91 25.43
CA GLY A 93 -0.04 -26.67 26.83
C GLY A 93 0.95 -25.52 27.08
N ARG A 94 1.49 -24.88 26.04
CA ARG A 94 2.54 -23.84 26.15
C ARG A 94 2.59 -22.92 24.94
N VAL A 95 3.39 -21.86 25.01
CA VAL A 95 3.75 -20.97 23.89
C VAL A 95 5.21 -20.54 24.03
N ASP A 96 6.01 -20.79 23.00
CA ASP A 96 7.46 -20.56 22.98
C ASP A 96 7.86 -19.48 21.98
N ILE A 97 7.22 -19.48 20.81
CA ILE A 97 7.50 -18.57 19.71
C ILE A 97 6.23 -17.79 19.38
N LEU A 98 6.32 -16.46 19.29
CA LEU A 98 5.24 -15.60 18.82
C LEU A 98 5.74 -14.73 17.66
N ILE A 99 5.14 -14.89 16.48
CA ILE A 99 5.42 -14.05 15.32
C ILE A 99 4.21 -13.14 15.06
N ASN A 100 4.37 -11.86 15.43
CA ASN A 100 3.41 -10.80 15.15
C ASN A 100 3.59 -10.29 13.71
N ASN A 101 2.96 -11.01 12.78
CA ASN A 101 3.04 -10.79 11.34
C ASN A 101 1.74 -10.24 10.72
N ALA A 102 0.58 -10.44 11.36
CA ALA A 102 -0.70 -9.95 10.84
C ALA A 102 -0.65 -8.45 10.49
N GLY A 103 -1.29 -8.09 9.38
CA GLY A 103 -1.24 -6.74 8.88
C GLY A 103 -2.20 -6.45 7.73
N ILE A 104 -2.55 -5.18 7.61
CA ILE A 104 -3.41 -4.61 6.56
C ILE A 104 -2.81 -3.30 6.03
N LEU A 105 -3.36 -2.76 4.94
CA LEU A 105 -3.04 -1.43 4.44
C LEU A 105 -4.27 -0.53 4.24
N ARG A 106 -4.01 0.78 4.32
CA ARG A 106 -4.90 1.88 3.93
C ARG A 106 -4.03 3.00 3.37
N ASP A 107 -3.51 2.76 2.16
CA ASP A 107 -2.59 3.69 1.51
C ASP A 107 -3.35 4.90 0.96
N VAL A 108 -3.08 6.06 1.56
CA VAL A 108 -3.71 7.32 1.24
C VAL A 108 -2.84 8.46 1.80
N THR A 109 -2.71 9.56 1.06
CA THR A 109 -1.97 10.74 1.54
C THR A 109 -2.62 11.31 2.80
N LEU A 110 -1.84 11.92 3.69
CA LEU A 110 -2.31 12.46 4.97
C LEU A 110 -3.54 13.36 4.80
N ARG A 111 -3.53 14.26 3.80
CA ARG A 111 -4.68 15.14 3.49
C ARG A 111 -5.99 14.39 3.23
N ASN A 112 -5.89 13.22 2.60
CA ASN A 112 -7.05 12.44 2.15
C ASN A 112 -7.38 11.28 3.12
N MET A 113 -6.56 11.07 4.14
CA MET A 113 -6.72 9.99 5.11
C MET A 113 -7.95 10.24 5.97
N LYS A 114 -8.82 9.23 6.10
CA LYS A 114 -9.93 9.28 7.05
C LYS A 114 -9.47 8.80 8.43
N GLN A 115 -10.26 9.11 9.46
CA GLN A 115 -9.96 8.68 10.82
C GLN A 115 -9.98 7.14 10.91
N GLU A 116 -10.92 6.49 10.22
CA GLU A 116 -11.06 5.03 10.22
C GLU A 116 -9.85 4.34 9.56
N ASP A 117 -9.23 4.99 8.56
CA ASP A 117 -8.02 4.47 7.91
C ASP A 117 -6.81 4.44 8.85
N TRP A 118 -6.73 5.43 9.75
CA TRP A 118 -5.71 5.48 10.79
C TRP A 118 -5.99 4.45 11.88
N ASP A 119 -7.19 4.50 12.46
CA ASP A 119 -7.57 3.70 13.61
C ASP A 119 -7.44 2.20 13.29
N LEU A 120 -7.89 1.75 12.11
CA LEU A 120 -7.81 0.35 11.71
C LEU A 120 -6.36 -0.14 11.54
N VAL A 121 -5.47 0.69 10.95
CA VAL A 121 -4.06 0.31 10.75
C VAL A 121 -3.33 0.25 12.10
N ILE A 122 -3.55 1.20 13.01
CA ILE A 122 -2.97 1.14 14.35
C ILE A 122 -3.53 -0.06 15.12
N ASP A 123 -4.82 -0.34 15.00
CA ASP A 123 -5.48 -1.43 15.72
C ASP A 123 -4.94 -2.82 15.33
N VAL A 124 -4.86 -3.13 14.03
CA VAL A 124 -4.34 -4.42 13.59
C VAL A 124 -2.85 -4.58 13.91
N HIS A 125 -2.03 -3.57 13.59
CA HIS A 125 -0.57 -3.73 13.65
C HIS A 125 0.00 -3.52 15.04
N VAL A 126 -0.49 -2.52 15.77
CA VAL A 126 0.07 -2.10 17.08
C VAL A 126 -0.72 -2.72 18.21
N HIS A 127 -2.04 -2.52 18.24
CA HIS A 127 -2.88 -3.10 19.30
C HIS A 127 -2.95 -4.62 19.18
N GLY A 128 -3.01 -5.18 17.97
CA GLY A 128 -2.94 -6.62 17.73
C GLY A 128 -1.67 -7.26 18.30
N ALA A 129 -0.50 -6.73 17.95
CA ALA A 129 0.79 -7.22 18.47
C ALA A 129 0.90 -7.06 20.00
N TYR A 130 0.36 -5.98 20.56
CA TYR A 130 0.27 -5.80 22.01
C TYR A 130 -0.59 -6.87 22.67
N LYS A 131 -1.80 -7.12 22.15
CA LYS A 131 -2.77 -8.06 22.73
C LYS A 131 -2.27 -9.50 22.69
N THR A 132 -1.72 -9.95 21.57
CA THR A 132 -1.12 -11.29 21.44
C THR A 132 0.09 -11.46 22.35
N THR A 133 0.97 -10.46 22.39
CA THR A 133 2.17 -10.50 23.24
C THR A 133 1.81 -10.47 24.71
N ARG A 134 0.86 -9.62 25.13
CA ARG A 134 0.38 -9.53 26.52
C ARG A 134 -0.21 -10.85 26.99
N ALA A 135 -0.95 -11.55 26.12
CA ALA A 135 -1.50 -12.86 26.44
C ALA A 135 -0.42 -13.96 26.52
N ALA A 136 0.59 -13.95 25.65
CA ALA A 136 1.67 -14.94 25.66
C ALA A 136 2.69 -14.73 26.81
N TRP A 137 2.86 -13.48 27.25
CA TRP A 137 3.91 -13.06 28.19
C TRP A 137 3.92 -13.81 29.53
N PRO A 138 2.79 -14.05 30.23
CA PRO A 138 2.78 -14.79 31.49
C PRO A 138 3.28 -16.23 31.32
N HIS A 139 2.93 -16.90 30.21
CA HIS A 139 3.37 -18.25 29.90
C HIS A 139 4.88 -18.29 29.68
N MET A 140 5.39 -17.42 28.80
CA MET A 140 6.84 -17.31 28.51
C MET A 140 7.65 -16.98 29.77
N ARG A 141 7.15 -16.11 30.65
CA ARG A 141 7.78 -15.77 31.93
C ARG A 141 7.82 -16.96 32.89
N LYS A 142 6.70 -17.67 33.04
CA LYS A 142 6.59 -18.83 33.94
C LYS A 142 7.59 -19.92 33.55
N GLN A 143 7.71 -20.20 32.26
CA GLN A 143 8.64 -21.22 31.76
C GLN A 143 10.08 -20.73 31.55
N ARG A 144 10.35 -19.44 31.77
CA ARG A 144 11.66 -18.79 31.54
C ARG A 144 12.21 -19.03 30.13
N TYR A 145 11.34 -18.92 29.13
CA TYR A 145 11.70 -19.02 27.72
C TYR A 145 10.65 -18.35 26.85
N GLY A 146 11.07 -17.55 25.87
CA GLY A 146 10.21 -17.04 24.81
C GLY A 146 10.99 -16.42 23.66
N ARG A 147 10.44 -16.42 22.45
CA ARG A 147 11.01 -15.78 21.26
C ARG A 147 9.92 -15.02 20.52
N ILE A 148 10.09 -13.71 20.38
CA ILE A 148 9.08 -12.82 19.81
C ILE A 148 9.66 -12.11 18.59
N ILE A 149 8.95 -12.15 17.48
CA ILE A 149 9.26 -11.37 16.27
C ILE A 149 8.11 -10.41 16.01
N ASN A 150 8.44 -9.11 15.94
CA ASN A 150 7.50 -8.09 15.49
C ASN A 150 7.86 -7.64 14.06
N THR A 151 6.91 -7.75 13.13
CA THR A 151 7.14 -7.42 11.72
C THR A 151 6.96 -5.92 11.47
N SER A 152 8.08 -5.21 11.28
CA SER A 152 8.16 -3.84 10.77
C SER A 152 8.18 -3.82 9.22
N SER A 153 8.72 -2.77 8.60
CA SER A 153 8.93 -2.67 7.15
C SER A 153 9.90 -1.54 6.80
N ALA A 154 10.38 -1.50 5.55
CA ALA A 154 11.11 -0.35 5.03
C ALA A 154 10.31 0.97 5.14
N ALA A 155 8.99 0.93 4.93
CA ALA A 155 8.14 2.11 5.13
C ALA A 155 8.08 2.55 6.60
N GLY A 156 8.13 1.61 7.54
CA GLY A 156 8.25 1.90 8.98
C GLY A 156 9.57 2.59 9.31
N LEU A 157 10.69 2.02 8.87
CA LEU A 157 12.03 2.54 9.16
C LEU A 157 12.30 3.90 8.50
N TYR A 158 11.93 4.05 7.23
CA TYR A 158 12.39 5.15 6.39
C TYR A 158 11.28 6.15 5.99
N GLY A 159 10.02 5.84 6.29
CA GLY A 159 8.85 6.58 5.81
C GLY A 159 8.57 6.31 4.33
N ASN A 160 7.30 6.32 3.93
CA ASN A 160 6.90 6.16 2.54
C ASN A 160 5.68 7.03 2.21
N PHE A 161 5.70 7.70 1.06
CA PHE A 161 4.64 8.64 0.66
C PHE A 161 3.27 7.94 0.63
N GLY A 162 2.25 8.53 1.25
CA GLY A 162 0.89 7.95 1.29
C GLY A 162 0.70 6.83 2.32
N GLN A 163 1.67 6.62 3.22
CA GLN A 163 1.64 5.54 4.21
C GLN A 163 1.94 6.06 5.63
N SER A 164 1.40 7.23 6.01
CA SER A 164 1.72 7.85 7.31
C SER A 164 1.22 7.03 8.51
N ASN A 165 0.02 6.42 8.40
CA ASN A 165 -0.52 5.44 9.35
C ASN A 165 0.33 4.16 9.44
N TYR A 166 0.68 3.57 8.30
CA TYR A 166 1.45 2.32 8.25
C TYR A 166 2.90 2.52 8.73
N ALA A 167 3.56 3.61 8.33
CA ALA A 167 4.90 3.96 8.82
C ALA A 167 4.90 4.17 10.33
N ALA A 168 3.87 4.86 10.87
CA ALA A 168 3.69 5.02 12.30
C ALA A 168 3.53 3.68 13.02
N ALA A 169 2.65 2.81 12.52
CA ALA A 169 2.41 1.49 13.10
C ALA A 169 3.68 0.62 13.10
N LYS A 170 4.36 0.52 11.95
CA LYS A 170 5.52 -0.34 11.79
C LYS A 170 6.75 0.15 12.57
N LEU A 171 6.88 1.45 12.82
CA LEU A 171 7.94 1.96 13.70
C LEU A 171 7.55 1.90 15.19
N ALA A 172 6.26 1.99 15.54
CA ALA A 172 5.81 1.75 16.92
C ALA A 172 6.22 0.36 17.42
N LEU A 173 6.18 -0.65 16.54
CA LEU A 173 6.66 -2.00 16.84
C LEU A 173 8.16 -2.06 17.17
N VAL A 174 8.99 -1.14 16.67
CA VAL A 174 10.41 -1.05 17.04
C VAL A 174 10.56 -0.63 18.51
N GLY A 175 9.88 0.44 18.92
CA GLY A 175 9.89 0.90 20.31
C GLY A 175 9.31 -0.14 21.28
N PHE A 176 8.24 -0.82 20.86
CA PHE A 176 7.63 -1.92 21.61
C PHE A 176 8.63 -3.06 21.82
N THR A 177 9.24 -3.57 20.74
CA THR A 177 10.24 -4.65 20.79
C THR A 177 11.42 -4.32 21.69
N LYS A 178 11.97 -3.11 21.60
CA LYS A 178 13.14 -2.73 22.42
C LYS A 178 12.82 -2.73 23.91
N THR A 179 11.59 -2.36 24.28
CA THR A 179 11.15 -2.44 25.67
C THR A 179 10.95 -3.89 26.10
N LEU A 180 10.27 -4.72 25.29
CA LEU A 180 10.11 -6.14 25.57
C LEU A 180 11.45 -6.86 25.74
N ALA A 181 12.45 -6.53 24.92
CA ALA A 181 13.79 -7.09 25.03
C ALA A 181 14.43 -6.82 26.41
N LYS A 182 14.31 -5.58 26.90
CA LYS A 182 14.81 -5.16 28.22
C LYS A 182 14.04 -5.85 29.36
N GLU A 183 12.72 -5.93 29.26
CA GLU A 183 11.88 -6.57 30.30
C GLU A 183 12.00 -8.10 30.32
N GLY A 184 12.22 -8.70 29.15
CA GLY A 184 12.28 -10.14 28.92
C GLY A 184 13.63 -10.78 29.26
N ALA A 185 14.71 -9.99 29.30
CA ALA A 185 16.08 -10.47 29.45
C ALA A 185 16.26 -11.46 30.62
N LYS A 186 15.74 -11.12 31.81
CA LYS A 186 15.85 -11.97 33.01
C LYS A 186 15.03 -13.27 32.97
N TYR A 187 14.15 -13.40 31.98
CA TYR A 187 13.31 -14.58 31.77
C TYR A 187 13.71 -15.36 30.50
N ASN A 188 14.86 -15.05 29.88
CA ASN A 188 15.27 -15.63 28.60
C ASN A 188 14.19 -15.45 27.51
N ILE A 189 13.56 -14.27 27.51
CA ILE A 189 12.61 -13.86 26.48
C ILE A 189 13.31 -12.95 25.47
N THR A 190 13.49 -13.53 24.29
CA THR A 190 13.78 -12.97 22.97
C THR A 190 12.79 -11.95 22.44
N SER A 191 13.15 -10.72 22.03
CA SER A 191 12.25 -9.94 21.16
C SER A 191 13.03 -9.17 20.09
N ASN A 192 12.77 -9.41 18.81
CA ASN A 192 13.45 -8.78 17.68
C ASN A 192 12.47 -8.24 16.64
N VAL A 193 12.95 -7.31 15.80
CA VAL A 193 12.20 -6.70 14.71
C VAL A 193 12.68 -7.26 13.38
N LEU A 194 11.73 -7.61 12.53
CA LEU A 194 11.98 -7.96 11.14
C LEU A 194 11.44 -6.86 10.21
N ALA A 195 12.26 -6.36 9.30
CA ALA A 195 11.88 -5.48 8.20
C ALA A 195 12.04 -6.23 6.87
N PRO A 196 11.04 -7.04 6.47
CA PRO A 196 11.17 -7.94 5.33
C PRO A 196 11.08 -7.20 3.99
N ALA A 197 11.82 -7.69 3.00
CA ALA A 197 11.70 -7.32 1.60
C ALA A 197 11.22 -8.55 0.82
N ALA A 198 9.91 -8.67 0.64
CA ALA A 198 9.30 -9.80 -0.04
C ALA A 198 8.11 -9.38 -0.91
N ALA A 199 7.88 -10.17 -1.96
CA ALA A 199 6.67 -10.14 -2.74
C ALA A 199 5.48 -10.42 -1.82
N SER A 200 4.47 -9.56 -1.90
CA SER A 200 3.19 -9.72 -1.23
C SER A 200 2.08 -9.57 -2.25
N ARG A 201 0.83 -9.93 -1.92
CA ARG A 201 -0.32 -9.67 -2.81
C ARG A 201 -0.41 -8.20 -3.25
N MET A 202 0.13 -7.28 -2.45
CA MET A 202 0.22 -5.86 -2.78
C MET A 202 1.23 -5.59 -3.90
N THR A 203 2.46 -6.11 -3.79
CA THR A 203 3.46 -5.95 -4.86
C THR A 203 3.09 -6.75 -6.10
N GLN A 204 2.28 -7.81 -5.98
CA GLN A 204 1.79 -8.60 -7.13
C GLN A 204 1.00 -7.75 -8.14
N THR A 205 0.44 -6.62 -7.70
CA THR A 205 -0.28 -5.69 -8.57
C THR A 205 0.62 -4.66 -9.26
N VAL A 206 1.90 -4.57 -8.88
CA VAL A 206 2.85 -3.54 -9.32
C VAL A 206 4.10 -4.13 -9.98
N TRP A 207 4.64 -5.22 -9.46
CA TRP A 207 5.88 -5.84 -9.93
C TRP A 207 5.61 -6.84 -11.04
N ALA A 208 6.56 -6.96 -11.97
CA ALA A 208 6.54 -8.01 -12.97
C ALA A 208 6.62 -9.40 -12.31
N GLN A 209 6.01 -10.40 -12.97
CA GLN A 209 5.97 -11.78 -12.45
C GLN A 209 7.35 -12.33 -12.11
N ASP A 210 8.34 -12.08 -12.99
CA ASP A 210 9.71 -12.53 -12.78
C ASP A 210 10.33 -11.93 -11.49
N LEU A 211 10.04 -10.66 -11.19
CA LEU A 211 10.49 -10.01 -9.95
C LEU A 211 9.76 -10.55 -8.73
N LEU A 212 8.48 -10.88 -8.84
CA LEU A 212 7.71 -11.50 -7.76
C LEU A 212 8.28 -12.88 -7.40
N GLU A 213 8.68 -13.67 -8.40
CA GLU A 213 9.33 -14.96 -8.20
C GLU A 213 10.69 -14.83 -7.50
N VAL A 214 11.49 -13.82 -7.89
CA VAL A 214 12.81 -13.59 -7.28
C VAL A 214 12.69 -13.01 -5.86
N MET A 215 11.62 -12.26 -5.56
CA MET A 215 11.38 -11.66 -4.25
C MET A 215 10.48 -12.52 -3.35
N LYS A 216 10.40 -13.84 -3.56
CA LYS A 216 9.48 -14.72 -2.79
C LYS A 216 9.65 -14.64 -1.26
N PRO A 217 8.58 -14.84 -0.46
CA PRO A 217 8.63 -14.78 1.00
C PRO A 217 9.66 -15.72 1.66
N ASP A 218 9.96 -16.86 1.02
CA ASP A 218 10.89 -17.89 1.52
C ASP A 218 12.27 -17.33 1.86
N TRP A 219 12.73 -16.29 1.15
CA TRP A 219 14.03 -15.66 1.41
C TRP A 219 14.16 -15.11 2.83
N VAL A 220 13.05 -14.79 3.48
CA VAL A 220 13.03 -14.19 4.82
C VAL A 220 13.07 -15.25 5.91
N VAL A 221 12.56 -16.44 5.63
CA VAL A 221 12.30 -17.51 6.60
C VAL A 221 13.57 -17.98 7.34
N PRO A 222 14.72 -18.21 6.68
CA PRO A 222 15.93 -18.69 7.36
C PRO A 222 16.40 -17.77 8.49
N LEU A 223 16.35 -16.44 8.29
CA LEU A 223 16.73 -15.50 9.34
C LEU A 223 15.75 -15.53 10.51
N VAL A 224 14.45 -15.62 10.23
CA VAL A 224 13.44 -15.77 11.29
C VAL A 224 13.69 -17.05 12.09
N GLY A 225 14.01 -18.16 11.41
CA GLY A 225 14.41 -19.40 12.05
C GLY A 225 15.55 -19.20 13.05
N VAL A 226 16.66 -18.58 12.62
CA VAL A 226 17.78 -18.27 13.53
C VAL A 226 17.32 -17.44 14.72
N LEU A 227 16.57 -16.35 14.49
CA LEU A 227 16.14 -15.43 15.55
C LEU A 227 15.19 -16.07 16.58
N VAL A 228 14.43 -17.09 16.20
CA VAL A 228 13.51 -17.81 17.10
C VAL A 228 14.09 -19.12 17.63
N HIS A 229 15.32 -19.47 17.27
CA HIS A 229 15.98 -20.66 17.79
C HIS A 229 16.45 -20.45 19.24
N GLU A 230 16.48 -21.52 20.03
CA GLU A 230 16.90 -21.46 21.44
C GLU A 230 18.36 -21.05 21.63
N GLN A 231 19.22 -21.23 20.63
CA GLN A 231 20.63 -20.83 20.68
C GLN A 231 20.84 -19.34 20.40
N CYS A 232 19.90 -18.66 19.72
CA CYS A 232 20.03 -17.24 19.47
C CYS A 232 19.90 -16.46 20.79
N ARG A 233 20.79 -15.49 20.97
CA ARG A 233 20.82 -14.57 22.13
C ARG A 233 20.54 -13.13 21.72
N GLU A 234 20.39 -12.86 20.43
CA GLU A 234 20.08 -11.53 19.95
C GLU A 234 18.70 -11.07 20.45
N THR A 235 18.61 -9.82 20.91
CA THR A 235 17.37 -9.24 21.43
C THR A 235 17.40 -7.72 21.25
N GLY A 236 16.23 -7.11 21.04
CA GLY A 236 16.07 -5.67 20.79
C GLY A 236 16.61 -5.19 19.44
N ALA A 237 17.00 -6.12 18.56
CA ALA A 237 17.63 -5.85 17.28
C ALA A 237 16.62 -5.71 16.14
N ILE A 238 17.07 -5.13 15.04
CA ILE A 238 16.31 -4.91 13.82
C ILE A 238 17.07 -5.58 12.69
N PHE A 239 16.37 -6.35 11.86
CA PHE A 239 16.97 -7.02 10.71
C PHE A 239 16.21 -6.75 9.43
N ALA A 240 16.95 -6.59 8.32
CA ALA A 240 16.40 -6.64 6.97
C ALA A 240 16.76 -7.98 6.33
N ALA A 241 15.79 -8.57 5.62
CA ALA A 241 15.98 -9.83 4.91
C ALA A 241 15.11 -9.88 3.66
N GLY A 242 15.66 -10.38 2.55
CA GLY A 242 14.93 -10.57 1.30
C GLY A 242 15.85 -10.84 0.12
N ALA A 243 15.38 -11.66 -0.82
CA ALA A 243 16.11 -12.04 -2.04
C ALA A 243 17.59 -12.40 -1.80
N GLY A 244 17.86 -13.22 -0.78
CA GLY A 244 19.21 -13.71 -0.44
C GLY A 244 20.09 -12.72 0.30
N HIS A 245 19.65 -11.49 0.56
CA HIS A 245 20.39 -10.53 1.36
C HIS A 245 19.88 -10.48 2.81
N TYR A 246 20.81 -10.42 3.77
CA TYR A 246 20.52 -10.35 5.21
C TYR A 246 21.43 -9.34 5.91
N SER A 247 20.88 -8.38 6.65
CA SER A 247 21.65 -7.38 7.38
C SER A 247 20.98 -6.95 8.68
N LYS A 248 21.79 -6.61 9.68
CA LYS A 248 21.36 -5.96 10.93
C LYS A 248 21.30 -4.44 10.77
N ILE A 249 20.31 -3.82 11.41
CA ILE A 249 20.09 -2.37 11.46
C ILE A 249 20.10 -1.92 12.92
N ARG A 250 20.71 -0.78 13.20
CA ARG A 250 20.71 -0.14 14.51
C ARG A 250 20.57 1.38 14.40
N TRP A 251 20.23 2.01 15.51
CA TRP A 251 20.32 3.46 15.63
C TRP A 251 21.79 3.88 15.74
N GLN A 252 22.15 4.95 15.05
CA GLN A 252 23.41 5.64 15.18
C GLN A 252 23.13 7.11 15.45
N ARG A 253 23.90 7.70 16.35
CA ARG A 253 23.75 9.08 16.79
C ARG A 253 25.04 9.84 16.51
N SER A 254 24.96 11.06 16.01
CA SER A 254 26.17 11.90 15.90
C SER A 254 26.73 12.21 17.29
N LYS A 255 28.03 12.51 17.39
CA LYS A 255 28.64 13.06 18.61
C LYS A 255 27.95 14.35 19.05
N GLY A 256 27.35 15.06 18.08
CA GLY A 256 26.50 16.22 18.31
C GLY A 256 27.29 17.50 18.59
N PHE A 257 26.56 18.61 18.51
CA PHE A 257 27.04 19.93 18.90
C PHE A 257 26.89 20.09 20.42
N LEU A 258 27.94 20.61 21.06
CA LEU A 258 27.96 20.90 22.49
C LEU A 258 28.32 22.38 22.68
N ALA A 259 27.48 23.12 23.40
CA ALA A 259 27.69 24.53 23.70
C ALA A 259 27.15 24.88 25.08
N ASN A 260 27.62 26.02 25.63
CA ASN A 260 27.14 26.50 26.91
C ASN A 260 25.62 26.77 26.84
N PRO A 261 24.80 26.07 27.64
CA PRO A 261 23.35 26.11 27.53
C PRO A 261 22.75 27.49 27.83
N GLU A 262 23.41 28.31 28.65
CA GLU A 262 22.96 29.69 28.97
C GLU A 262 23.07 30.65 27.78
N SER A 263 23.93 30.32 26.80
CA SER A 263 24.14 31.09 25.58
C SER A 263 23.55 30.44 24.33
N LEU A 264 22.86 29.30 24.48
CA LEU A 264 22.38 28.51 23.36
C LEU A 264 21.12 29.15 22.77
N THR A 265 21.25 29.78 21.60
CA THR A 265 20.12 30.32 20.83
C THR A 265 19.88 29.50 19.56
N ALA A 266 18.72 29.68 18.94
CA ALA A 266 18.40 29.04 17.67
C ALA A 266 19.40 29.45 16.56
N ASP A 267 19.87 30.70 16.58
CA ASP A 267 20.85 31.22 15.61
C ASP A 267 22.20 30.53 15.75
N VAL A 268 22.69 30.38 17.00
CA VAL A 268 23.93 29.65 17.30
C VAL A 268 23.85 28.22 16.81
N ILE A 269 22.69 27.56 16.97
CA ILE A 269 22.47 26.20 16.48
C ILE A 269 22.54 26.14 14.95
N LEU A 270 21.92 27.09 14.24
CA LEU A 270 21.97 27.13 12.78
C LEU A 270 23.38 27.40 12.25
N GLU A 271 24.15 28.26 12.91
CA GLU A 271 25.54 28.55 12.53
C GLU A 271 26.48 27.35 12.72
N HIS A 272 26.12 26.42 13.60
CA HIS A 272 26.90 25.23 13.94
C HIS A 272 26.20 23.92 13.53
N TRP A 273 25.29 23.99 12.56
CA TRP A 273 24.46 22.85 12.16
C TRP A 273 25.30 21.69 11.61
N ASP A 274 26.42 21.98 10.95
CA ASP A 274 27.39 21.00 10.48
C ASP A 274 27.86 20.04 11.59
N LYS A 275 28.07 20.56 12.80
CA LYS A 275 28.47 19.77 13.98
C LYS A 275 27.32 18.92 14.53
N VAL A 276 26.07 19.36 14.38
CA VAL A 276 24.89 18.59 14.79
C VAL A 276 24.77 17.33 13.94
N VAL A 277 25.00 17.44 12.63
CA VAL A 277 24.78 16.35 11.66
C VAL A 277 26.05 15.64 11.20
N ASP A 278 27.21 15.94 11.78
CA ASP A 278 28.51 15.38 11.37
C ASP A 278 28.48 13.83 11.33
N PRO A 279 28.67 13.21 10.15
CA PRO A 279 28.62 11.76 9.98
C PRO A 279 29.91 11.04 10.41
N ASN A 280 31.04 11.74 10.50
CA ASN A 280 32.38 11.13 10.70
C ASN A 280 32.68 10.81 12.17
N CYS A 281 31.87 11.35 13.07
CA CYS A 281 32.01 11.23 14.50
C CYS A 281 30.68 10.73 15.09
N ALA A 282 30.28 9.50 14.79
CA ALA A 282 28.99 8.97 15.23
C ALA A 282 29.16 7.74 16.15
N GLU A 283 28.28 7.61 17.13
CA GLU A 283 28.27 6.57 18.15
C GLU A 283 27.00 5.71 18.05
N HIS A 284 27.05 4.50 18.63
CA HIS A 284 25.87 3.66 18.84
C HIS A 284 25.64 3.51 20.34
N THR A 285 24.41 3.76 20.80
CA THR A 285 24.04 3.70 22.21
C THR A 285 22.72 2.95 22.37
N ASP A 286 22.53 2.35 23.54
CA ASP A 286 21.30 1.67 24.00
C ASP A 286 20.40 2.56 24.87
N GLY A 287 20.73 3.86 24.95
CA GLY A 287 20.06 4.87 25.76
C GLY A 287 20.83 5.31 27.01
N GLY A 288 21.89 4.59 27.43
CA GLY A 288 22.71 4.88 28.62
C GLY A 288 23.69 6.05 28.49
N GLY A 289 23.23 7.21 28.02
CA GLY A 289 24.10 8.37 27.77
C GLY A 289 24.52 9.10 29.06
N GLN A 290 25.76 9.59 29.10
CA GLN A 290 26.33 10.43 30.17
C GLN A 290 25.81 11.88 30.11
N ILE A 291 24.49 12.07 30.09
CA ILE A 291 23.89 13.40 29.84
C ILE A 291 24.32 14.45 30.88
N PHE A 292 24.50 14.04 32.14
CA PHE A 292 24.99 14.94 33.19
C PHE A 292 26.45 15.34 33.00
N GLN A 293 27.30 14.44 32.49
CA GLN A 293 28.69 14.78 32.15
C GLN A 293 28.75 15.70 30.93
N LEU A 294 27.86 15.49 29.95
CA LEU A 294 27.69 16.43 28.83
C LEU A 294 27.26 17.81 29.31
N LEU A 295 26.32 17.89 30.26
CA LEU A 295 25.91 19.16 30.87
C LEU A 295 27.06 19.85 31.61
N GLU A 296 27.84 19.12 32.41
CA GLU A 296 29.00 19.68 33.14
C GLU A 296 30.03 20.22 32.16
N LYS A 297 30.36 19.44 31.13
CA LYS A 297 31.25 19.88 30.06
C LYS A 297 30.70 21.11 29.34
N ALA A 298 29.42 21.08 28.95
CA ALA A 298 28.76 22.20 28.28
C ALA A 298 28.79 23.48 29.11
N SER A 299 28.49 23.39 30.40
CA SER A 299 28.47 24.53 31.33
C SER A 299 29.85 25.15 31.53
N SER A 300 30.92 24.38 31.34
CA SER A 300 32.30 24.87 31.39
C SER A 300 32.79 25.54 30.08
N LEU A 301 32.03 25.42 28.98
CA LEU A 301 32.41 26.03 27.71
C LEU A 301 32.18 27.56 27.74
N PRO A 302 32.99 28.35 27.01
CA PRO A 302 32.74 29.77 26.87
C PRO A 302 31.38 30.03 26.20
N PRO A 303 30.65 31.09 26.61
CA PRO A 303 29.43 31.51 25.94
C PRO A 303 29.65 31.77 24.45
N LEU A 304 28.67 31.39 23.62
CA LEU A 304 28.65 31.71 22.20
C LEU A 304 27.72 32.88 21.91
N THR A 305 28.08 33.70 20.94
CA THR A 305 27.25 34.80 20.43
C THR A 305 27.04 34.63 18.93
N SER A 306 25.79 34.71 18.45
CA SER A 306 25.49 34.71 17.02
C SER A 306 25.81 36.08 16.39
N GLY A 307 26.01 36.11 15.07
CA GLY A 307 26.18 37.37 14.32
C GLY A 307 24.93 38.26 14.37
N ALA A 308 25.11 39.58 14.46
CA ALA A 308 24.02 40.55 14.65
C ALA A 308 22.93 40.52 13.55
N ASP A 309 23.28 40.15 12.32
CA ASP A 309 22.39 40.15 11.15
C ASP A 309 21.53 38.88 10.99
N LYS A 310 21.61 37.92 11.92
CA LYS A 310 21.01 36.59 11.77
C LYS A 310 19.98 36.21 12.84
N LYS A 311 19.41 37.17 13.58
CA LYS A 311 18.44 36.87 14.64
C LYS A 311 17.14 36.27 14.08
N ILE A 312 16.82 35.04 14.48
CA ILE A 312 15.52 34.43 14.21
C ILE A 312 14.40 35.23 14.87
N SER A 313 13.36 35.52 14.10
CA SER A 313 12.10 36.09 14.56
C SER A 313 10.93 35.28 14.02
N PHE A 314 9.88 35.18 14.82
CA PHE A 314 8.58 34.59 14.48
C PHE A 314 7.46 35.62 14.50
N GLU A 315 7.81 36.91 14.35
CA GLU A 315 6.83 37.96 14.11
C GLU A 315 5.84 37.55 13.00
N ASN A 316 4.56 37.84 13.26
CA ASN A 316 3.45 37.49 12.38
C ASN A 316 3.22 35.99 12.13
N ARG A 317 3.91 35.09 12.86
CA ARG A 317 3.66 33.65 12.83
C ARG A 317 2.73 33.21 13.94
N VAL A 318 1.89 32.22 13.65
CA VAL A 318 1.04 31.55 14.64
C VAL A 318 1.62 30.19 14.99
N VAL A 319 1.91 29.98 16.27
CA VAL A 319 2.49 28.75 16.81
C VAL A 319 1.45 28.03 17.67
N LEU A 320 1.08 26.81 17.33
CA LEU A 320 0.27 25.93 18.17
C LEU A 320 1.18 24.99 18.97
N VAL A 321 1.13 25.07 20.30
CA VAL A 321 1.84 24.16 21.20
C VAL A 321 0.83 23.31 21.96
N THR A 322 0.88 21.99 21.77
CA THR A 322 0.03 21.06 22.53
C THR A 322 0.72 20.57 23.80
N GLY A 323 -0.03 20.37 24.88
CA GLY A 323 0.55 20.13 26.22
C GLY A 323 1.31 21.35 26.75
N GLY A 324 0.83 22.56 26.42
CA GLY A 324 1.50 23.83 26.70
C GLY A 324 1.31 24.39 28.12
N GLY A 325 0.48 23.75 28.96
CA GLY A 325 0.10 24.30 30.28
C GLY A 325 1.18 24.16 31.37
N ALA A 326 2.16 23.27 31.16
CA ALA A 326 3.24 23.02 32.11
C ALA A 326 4.52 22.48 31.44
N GLY A 327 5.59 22.33 32.22
CA GLY A 327 6.83 21.66 31.82
C GLY A 327 7.43 22.18 30.51
N LEU A 328 7.87 21.25 29.65
CA LEU A 328 8.46 21.56 28.35
C LEU A 328 7.53 22.36 27.44
N GLY A 329 6.25 22.02 27.37
CA GLY A 329 5.29 22.74 26.51
C GLY A 329 5.08 24.19 26.92
N ARG A 330 5.05 24.47 28.23
CA ARG A 330 5.04 25.86 28.73
C ARG A 330 6.29 26.61 28.30
N VAL A 331 7.47 25.98 28.47
CA VAL A 331 8.75 26.58 28.07
C VAL A 331 8.78 26.88 26.56
N TYR A 332 8.31 25.94 25.73
CA TYR A 332 8.22 26.18 24.28
C TYR A 332 7.28 27.35 23.97
N SER A 333 6.12 27.41 24.64
CA SER A 333 5.14 28.48 24.45
C SER A 333 5.75 29.86 24.78
N LEU A 334 6.42 29.98 25.92
CA LEU A 334 7.09 31.23 26.33
C LEU A 334 8.25 31.58 25.40
N HIS A 335 9.04 30.59 24.97
CA HIS A 335 10.18 30.82 24.08
C HIS A 335 9.74 31.34 22.71
N PHE A 336 8.73 30.74 22.09
CA PHE A 336 8.19 31.22 20.81
C PHE A 336 7.53 32.60 20.94
N ALA A 337 6.86 32.88 22.06
CA ALA A 337 6.31 34.22 22.34
C ALA A 337 7.42 35.28 22.47
N LYS A 338 8.52 34.96 23.16
CA LYS A 338 9.70 35.85 23.28
C LYS A 338 10.34 36.17 21.91
N LEU A 339 10.20 35.27 20.95
CA LEU A 339 10.66 35.45 19.57
C LEU A 339 9.60 36.12 18.66
N GLY A 340 8.50 36.64 19.22
CA GLY A 340 7.50 37.44 18.50
C GLY A 340 6.30 36.68 17.93
N ALA A 341 6.18 35.38 18.19
CA ALA A 341 5.04 34.60 17.70
C ALA A 341 3.73 34.89 18.46
N ARG A 342 2.60 34.73 17.76
CA ARG A 342 1.28 34.56 18.41
C ARG A 342 1.14 33.09 18.81
N VAL A 343 0.97 32.81 20.10
CA VAL A 343 1.08 31.45 20.63
C VAL A 343 -0.28 30.90 21.06
N VAL A 344 -0.69 29.79 20.48
CA VAL A 344 -1.82 29.01 20.95
C VAL A 344 -1.32 27.97 21.94
N VAL A 345 -1.72 28.11 23.19
CA VAL A 345 -1.43 27.16 24.26
C VAL A 345 -2.60 26.20 24.36
N ASN A 346 -2.39 24.95 23.91
CA ASN A 346 -3.36 23.88 24.12
C ASN A 346 -2.91 22.97 25.26
N ASP A 347 -3.79 22.73 26.23
CA ASP A 347 -3.58 21.73 27.29
C ASP A 347 -4.95 21.23 27.79
N LEU A 348 -4.98 20.22 28.64
CA LEU A 348 -6.19 19.89 29.41
C LEU A 348 -6.29 20.74 30.68
N LYS A 349 -5.18 21.32 31.15
CA LYS A 349 -5.13 22.15 32.36
C LYS A 349 -4.13 23.28 32.21
N ASN A 350 -4.43 24.43 32.83
CA ASN A 350 -3.52 25.58 32.96
C ASN A 350 -3.16 26.27 31.63
N ALA A 351 -3.92 26.05 30.56
CA ALA A 351 -3.65 26.74 29.30
C ALA A 351 -3.84 28.25 29.46
N ASP A 352 -4.91 28.66 30.15
CA ASP A 352 -5.22 30.06 30.45
C ASP A 352 -4.12 30.74 31.27
N ARG A 353 -3.54 30.02 32.24
CA ARG A 353 -2.45 30.54 33.08
C ARG A 353 -1.22 30.89 32.24
N VAL A 354 -0.81 30.00 31.35
CA VAL A 354 0.37 30.22 30.49
C VAL A 354 0.09 31.28 29.43
N ALA A 355 -1.12 31.31 28.87
CA ALA A 355 -1.52 32.38 27.95
C ALA A 355 -1.50 33.76 28.66
N SER A 356 -1.99 33.84 29.90
CA SER A 356 -1.96 35.06 30.72
C SER A 356 -0.53 35.51 31.03
N GLU A 357 0.38 34.57 31.28
CA GLU A 357 1.81 34.86 31.47
C GLU A 357 2.46 35.46 30.22
N ILE A 358 2.14 34.91 29.04
CA ILE A 358 2.60 35.44 27.75
C ILE A 358 2.06 36.86 27.54
N THR A 359 0.76 37.08 27.77
CA THR A 359 0.13 38.39 27.59
C THR A 359 0.64 39.43 28.58
N SER A 360 0.86 39.05 29.84
CA SER A 360 1.45 39.93 30.87
C SER A 360 2.89 40.34 30.53
N SER A 361 3.59 39.54 29.73
CA SER A 361 4.94 39.84 29.22
C SER A 361 4.93 40.61 27.88
N GLY A 362 3.77 41.09 27.42
CA GLY A 362 3.62 41.85 26.17
C GLY A 362 3.45 40.99 24.90
N GLY A 363 3.30 39.67 25.02
CA GLY A 363 3.06 38.77 23.89
C GLY A 363 1.58 38.57 23.57
N HIS A 364 1.30 37.79 22.52
CA HIS A 364 -0.07 37.40 22.14
C HIS A 364 -0.28 35.91 22.34
N ALA A 365 -1.34 35.53 23.06
CA ALA A 365 -1.66 34.13 23.25
C ALA A 365 -3.16 33.83 23.21
N LEU A 366 -3.50 32.59 22.82
CA LEU A 366 -4.82 32.00 22.89
C LEU A 366 -4.73 30.70 23.70
N ALA A 367 -5.56 30.54 24.71
CA ALA A 367 -5.66 29.30 25.46
C ALA A 367 -6.77 28.40 24.90
N LEU A 368 -6.49 27.10 24.82
CA LEU A 368 -7.46 26.08 24.41
C LEU A 368 -7.39 24.88 25.37
N GLU A 369 -8.34 24.81 26.31
CA GLU A 369 -8.45 23.72 27.27
C GLU A 369 -9.21 22.51 26.70
N MET A 370 -8.53 21.67 25.91
CA MET A 370 -9.15 20.51 25.27
C MET A 370 -8.17 19.42 24.83
N SER A 371 -8.68 18.21 24.63
CA SER A 371 -7.88 17.05 24.20
C SER A 371 -7.35 17.21 22.76
N VAL A 372 -6.10 16.81 22.55
CA VAL A 372 -5.46 16.75 21.23
C VAL A 372 -6.11 15.78 20.25
N GLU A 373 -6.94 14.83 20.74
CA GLU A 373 -7.75 13.99 19.87
C GLU A 373 -8.81 14.78 19.11
N GLN A 374 -9.19 15.97 19.62
CA GLN A 374 -10.13 16.90 18.97
C GLN A 374 -9.41 17.85 17.99
N GLY A 375 -8.43 17.34 17.24
CA GLY A 375 -7.53 18.14 16.41
C GLY A 375 -8.23 19.08 15.41
N GLU A 376 -9.31 18.62 14.78
CA GLU A 376 -10.12 19.45 13.86
C GLU A 376 -10.73 20.67 14.55
N THR A 377 -11.24 20.49 15.78
CA THR A 377 -11.81 21.60 16.56
C THR A 377 -10.73 22.56 17.04
N ILE A 378 -9.57 22.05 17.49
CA ILE A 378 -8.44 22.88 17.89
C ILE A 378 -8.00 23.75 16.70
N VAL A 379 -7.72 23.15 15.55
CA VAL A 379 -7.27 23.87 14.35
C VAL A 379 -8.30 24.89 13.91
N ARG A 380 -9.60 24.55 13.89
CA ARG A 380 -10.67 25.49 13.57
C ARG A 380 -10.68 26.70 14.50
N ARG A 381 -10.61 26.51 15.83
CA ARG A 381 -10.59 27.65 16.78
C ARG A 381 -9.39 28.58 16.57
N VAL A 382 -8.24 28.01 16.22
CA VAL A 382 -7.06 28.83 15.89
C VAL A 382 -7.27 29.60 14.59
N MET A 383 -7.83 28.98 13.57
CA MET A 383 -8.16 29.65 12.30
C MET A 383 -9.21 30.75 12.50
N ASP A 384 -10.24 30.53 13.32
CA ASP A 384 -11.26 31.52 13.64
C ASP A 384 -10.65 32.76 14.34
N THR A 385 -9.61 32.56 15.15
CA THR A 385 -8.97 33.64 15.94
C THR A 385 -7.87 34.37 15.17
N TYR A 386 -6.99 33.64 14.49
CA TYR A 386 -5.77 34.20 13.89
C TYR A 386 -5.70 34.05 12.37
N GLY A 387 -6.63 33.31 11.74
CA GLY A 387 -6.70 33.13 10.29
C GLY A 387 -5.59 32.28 9.65
N ARG A 388 -4.64 31.76 10.44
CA ARG A 388 -3.48 30.98 9.97
C ARG A 388 -2.88 30.11 11.07
N ILE A 389 -2.14 29.08 10.68
CA ILE A 389 -1.26 28.29 11.56
C ILE A 389 0.04 28.02 10.83
N ASP A 390 1.16 28.55 11.34
CA ASP A 390 2.47 28.45 10.69
C ASP A 390 3.32 27.33 11.27
N ILE A 391 3.24 27.15 12.60
CA ILE A 391 4.10 26.28 13.36
C ILE A 391 3.25 25.41 14.29
N VAL A 392 3.56 24.12 14.37
CA VAL A 392 2.92 23.17 15.29
C VAL A 392 3.98 22.41 16.06
N ILE A 393 3.90 22.47 17.39
CA ILE A 393 4.71 21.69 18.32
C ILE A 393 3.80 20.64 18.97
N ASN A 394 3.85 19.41 18.46
CA ASN A 394 3.08 18.29 19.00
C ASN A 394 3.79 17.73 20.24
N ASN A 395 3.51 18.32 21.41
CA ASN A 395 4.18 18.03 22.68
C ASN A 395 3.28 17.33 23.72
N ALA A 396 1.94 17.35 23.55
CA ALA A 396 1.02 16.74 24.51
C ALA A 396 1.38 15.30 24.89
N GLY A 397 1.21 14.98 26.17
CA GLY A 397 1.65 13.70 26.68
C GLY A 397 1.25 13.37 28.11
N ILE A 398 1.21 12.07 28.39
CA ILE A 398 0.95 11.49 29.72
C ILE A 398 1.89 10.31 29.97
N LEU A 399 2.10 9.96 31.23
CA LEU A 399 2.77 8.71 31.60
C LEU A 399 1.81 7.76 32.31
N ARG A 400 1.95 6.48 31.99
CA ARG A 400 1.26 5.34 32.62
C ARG A 400 2.25 4.18 32.69
N ASP A 401 3.34 4.44 33.41
CA ASP A 401 4.49 3.55 33.47
C ASP A 401 4.17 2.32 34.32
N LYS A 402 4.38 1.15 33.72
CA LYS A 402 4.12 -0.14 34.34
C LYS A 402 4.92 -1.21 33.64
N ALA A 403 5.54 -2.11 34.41
CA ALA A 403 6.12 -3.34 33.84
C ALA A 403 5.07 -4.02 32.95
N PHE A 404 5.47 -4.50 31.77
CA PHE A 404 4.58 -4.97 30.72
C PHE A 404 3.56 -6.01 31.22
N THR A 405 3.98 -6.87 32.14
CA THR A 405 3.09 -7.88 32.75
C THR A 405 1.93 -7.32 33.57
N ASN A 406 2.06 -6.10 34.07
CA ASN A 406 1.10 -5.46 34.97
C ASN A 406 0.39 -4.29 34.28
N MET A 407 0.74 -3.99 33.03
CA MET A 407 0.14 -2.93 32.24
C MET A 407 -1.28 -3.31 31.83
N SER A 408 -2.23 -2.45 32.18
CA SER A 408 -3.63 -2.58 31.78
C SER A 408 -3.86 -2.09 30.35
N ASP A 409 -5.04 -2.42 29.81
CA ASP A 409 -5.46 -1.91 28.50
C ASP A 409 -5.65 -0.39 28.53
N ASP A 410 -6.29 0.15 29.57
CA ASP A 410 -6.53 1.60 29.69
C ASP A 410 -5.23 2.39 29.72
N GLU A 411 -4.20 1.89 30.42
CA GLU A 411 -2.85 2.48 30.42
C GLU A 411 -2.17 2.40 29.05
N TRP A 412 -2.40 1.32 28.28
CA TRP A 412 -1.90 1.21 26.92
C TRP A 412 -2.60 2.20 25.98
N TYR A 413 -3.94 2.14 25.92
CA TYR A 413 -4.74 2.94 24.99
C TYR A 413 -4.64 4.43 25.28
N SER A 414 -4.73 4.88 26.54
CA SER A 414 -4.65 6.31 26.87
C SER A 414 -3.33 6.95 26.44
N VAL A 415 -2.20 6.23 26.59
CA VAL A 415 -0.88 6.69 26.16
C VAL A 415 -0.81 6.77 24.63
N LEU A 416 -1.23 5.71 23.91
CA LEU A 416 -1.22 5.71 22.45
C LEU A 416 -2.17 6.78 21.87
N SER A 417 -3.34 6.97 22.46
CA SER A 417 -4.33 7.99 22.05
C SER A 417 -3.78 9.40 22.24
N THR A 418 -3.21 9.72 23.41
CA THR A 418 -2.67 11.06 23.68
C THR A 418 -1.48 11.37 22.78
N HIS A 419 -0.54 10.44 22.68
CA HIS A 419 0.73 10.71 22.01
C HIS A 419 0.67 10.49 20.50
N LEU A 420 0.33 9.29 20.07
CA LEU A 420 0.44 8.91 18.67
C LEU A 420 -0.80 9.37 17.88
N ARG A 421 -2.00 9.03 18.34
CA ARG A 421 -3.25 9.46 17.71
C ARG A 421 -3.42 10.96 17.79
N GLY A 422 -3.16 11.59 18.94
CA GLY A 422 -3.22 13.05 19.11
C GLY A 422 -2.28 13.82 18.18
N THR A 423 -1.02 13.38 18.05
CA THR A 423 -0.06 13.97 17.09
C THR A 423 -0.59 13.87 15.66
N TYR A 424 -1.15 12.72 15.30
CA TYR A 424 -1.80 12.54 14.00
C TYR A 424 -3.03 13.45 13.83
N SER A 425 -3.94 13.51 14.80
CA SER A 425 -5.19 14.28 14.72
C SER A 425 -4.92 15.77 14.49
N ILE A 426 -3.97 16.34 15.23
CA ILE A 426 -3.55 17.73 15.05
C ILE A 426 -2.88 17.92 13.69
N THR A 427 -1.93 17.05 13.35
CA THR A 427 -1.15 17.18 12.10
C THR A 427 -2.03 17.00 10.87
N ARG A 428 -2.99 16.06 10.88
CA ARG A 428 -3.97 15.85 9.82
C ARG A 428 -4.86 17.08 9.65
N ALA A 429 -5.35 17.66 10.74
CA ALA A 429 -6.22 18.82 10.70
C ALA A 429 -5.52 20.08 10.18
N VAL A 430 -4.26 20.30 10.55
CA VAL A 430 -3.49 21.49 10.14
C VAL A 430 -2.88 21.36 8.73
N PHE A 431 -2.67 20.15 8.23
CA PHE A 431 -1.99 19.93 6.95
C PHE A 431 -2.68 20.64 5.76
N PRO A 432 -4.01 20.62 5.59
CA PRO A 432 -4.69 21.38 4.54
C PRO A 432 -4.48 22.89 4.63
N VAL A 433 -4.41 23.44 5.85
CA VAL A 433 -4.11 24.86 6.10
C VAL A 433 -2.68 25.19 5.66
N MET A 434 -1.70 24.38 6.05
CA MET A 434 -0.31 24.60 5.65
C MET A 434 -0.11 24.42 4.13
N LEU A 435 -0.88 23.53 3.50
CA LEU A 435 -0.88 23.36 2.04
C LEU A 435 -1.39 24.60 1.30
N SER A 436 -2.48 25.22 1.77
CA SER A 436 -2.99 26.45 1.16
C SER A 436 -2.04 27.63 1.36
N GLN A 437 -1.39 27.71 2.53
CA GLN A 437 -0.38 28.72 2.85
C GLN A 437 0.95 28.51 2.10
N LYS A 438 1.22 27.31 1.57
CA LYS A 438 2.55 26.89 1.07
C LYS A 438 3.67 27.15 2.10
N TYR A 439 3.34 26.96 3.37
CA TYR A 439 4.24 27.16 4.49
C TYR A 439 3.74 26.33 5.69
N GLY A 440 4.65 25.58 6.30
CA GLY A 440 4.38 24.89 7.56
C GLY A 440 5.67 24.40 8.23
N ARG A 441 5.73 24.48 9.56
CA ARG A 441 6.81 23.90 10.37
C ARG A 441 6.19 23.05 11.46
N ILE A 442 6.51 21.77 11.48
CA ILE A 442 5.96 20.83 12.46
C ILE A 442 7.12 20.17 13.20
N VAL A 443 7.10 20.26 14.52
CA VAL A 443 8.01 19.51 15.38
C VAL A 443 7.21 18.55 16.24
N ASN A 444 7.48 17.26 16.08
CA ASN A 444 6.85 16.20 16.86
C ASN A 444 7.76 15.76 18.00
N ILE A 445 7.24 15.68 19.22
CA ILE A 445 8.03 15.23 20.37
C ILE A 445 8.02 13.70 20.44
N THR A 446 9.14 13.08 20.05
CA THR A 446 9.45 11.66 20.29
C THR A 446 10.16 11.49 21.65
N SER A 447 10.92 10.41 21.87
CA SER A 447 11.65 10.17 23.11
C SER A 447 12.77 9.15 22.93
N ARG A 448 13.81 9.26 23.76
CA ARG A 448 14.83 8.21 23.92
C ARG A 448 14.21 6.86 24.33
N SER A 449 13.13 6.86 25.12
CA SER A 449 12.38 5.62 25.40
C SER A 449 11.76 5.01 24.14
N GLY A 450 11.32 5.83 23.18
CA GLY A 450 10.83 5.34 21.90
C GLY A 450 11.95 4.77 21.02
N ILE A 451 13.08 5.48 20.95
CA ILE A 451 14.23 5.11 20.11
C ILE A 451 14.92 3.85 20.66
N TYR A 452 15.17 3.79 21.97
CA TYR A 452 16.02 2.77 22.61
C TYR A 452 15.27 1.76 23.48
N GLY A 453 13.97 1.95 23.71
CA GLY A 453 13.19 1.18 24.68
C GLY A 453 13.53 1.54 26.14
N SER A 454 12.59 1.34 27.05
CA SER A 454 12.80 1.55 28.49
C SER A 454 11.93 0.57 29.29
N PHE A 455 12.49 -0.04 30.34
CA PHE A 455 11.75 -1.00 31.17
C PHE A 455 10.50 -0.32 31.76
N GLY A 456 9.33 -0.96 31.64
CA GLY A 456 8.09 -0.45 32.18
C GLY A 456 7.39 0.61 31.33
N GLN A 457 7.88 0.87 30.12
CA GLN A 457 7.34 1.92 29.24
C GLN A 457 6.94 1.37 27.87
N ALA A 458 6.41 0.15 27.80
CA ALA A 458 6.08 -0.51 26.53
C ALA A 458 5.09 0.30 25.68
N ASN A 459 4.04 0.85 26.31
CA ASN A 459 3.06 1.77 25.70
C ASN A 459 3.72 3.07 25.21
N TYR A 460 4.48 3.74 26.08
CA TYR A 460 5.10 5.02 25.77
C TYR A 460 6.19 4.90 24.70
N ALA A 461 7.02 3.86 24.77
CA ALA A 461 8.03 3.54 23.77
C ALA A 461 7.40 3.27 22.41
N ALA A 462 6.31 2.48 22.36
CA ALA A 462 5.58 2.22 21.13
C ALA A 462 5.03 3.53 20.53
N ALA A 463 4.35 4.35 21.33
CA ALA A 463 3.79 5.62 20.87
C ALA A 463 4.86 6.59 20.34
N LYS A 464 5.93 6.82 21.11
CA LYS A 464 7.00 7.76 20.76
C LYS A 464 7.82 7.29 19.56
N CYS A 465 8.06 5.99 19.40
CA CYS A 465 8.71 5.46 18.20
C CYS A 465 7.78 5.55 16.97
N GLY A 466 6.48 5.32 17.14
CA GLY A 466 5.49 5.52 16.07
C GLY A 466 5.45 6.95 15.55
N ILE A 467 5.60 7.95 16.42
CA ILE A 467 5.72 9.37 16.03
C ILE A 467 6.91 9.62 15.10
N ALA A 468 8.03 8.92 15.29
CA ALA A 468 9.19 9.06 14.41
C ALA A 468 8.90 8.52 12.99
N GLY A 469 8.17 7.42 12.88
CA GLY A 469 7.75 6.84 11.58
C GLY A 469 6.75 7.75 10.87
N PHE A 470 5.79 8.29 11.63
CA PHE A 470 4.84 9.29 11.15
C PHE A 470 5.56 10.54 10.59
N THR A 471 6.49 11.10 11.37
CA THR A 471 7.32 12.27 10.99
C THR A 471 8.01 12.06 9.64
N LYS A 472 8.67 10.91 9.43
CA LYS A 472 9.40 10.62 8.19
C LYS A 472 8.49 10.64 6.97
N THR A 473 7.29 10.06 7.07
CA THR A 473 6.33 10.07 5.95
C THR A 473 5.73 11.46 5.71
N VAL A 474 5.26 12.15 6.75
CA VAL A 474 4.62 13.47 6.57
C VAL A 474 5.61 14.50 6.01
N ALA A 475 6.88 14.44 6.40
CA ALA A 475 7.95 15.24 5.80
C ALA A 475 8.03 15.07 4.27
N ARG A 476 7.92 13.82 3.77
CA ARG A 476 7.96 13.50 2.33
C ARG A 476 6.72 14.01 1.60
N GLU A 477 5.57 13.98 2.25
CA GLU A 477 4.33 14.53 1.68
C GLU A 477 4.33 16.05 1.62
N GLY A 478 4.96 16.71 2.61
CA GLY A 478 4.94 18.15 2.80
C GLY A 478 6.05 18.93 2.09
N VAL A 479 7.24 18.35 1.89
CA VAL A 479 8.45 19.10 1.51
C VAL A 479 8.29 19.92 0.22
N LYS A 480 7.59 19.39 -0.80
CA LYS A 480 7.31 20.10 -2.06
C LYS A 480 6.40 21.32 -1.93
N TYR A 481 5.76 21.48 -0.78
CA TYR A 481 4.88 22.60 -0.44
C TYR A 481 5.48 23.51 0.64
N ASN A 482 6.79 23.39 0.91
CA ASN A 482 7.47 24.11 2.00
C ASN A 482 6.84 23.82 3.38
N ILE A 483 6.38 22.58 3.56
CA ILE A 483 5.96 22.04 4.86
C ILE A 483 7.06 21.12 5.34
N VAL A 484 7.69 21.48 6.45
CA VAL A 484 8.84 20.77 7.03
C VAL A 484 8.45 20.14 8.34
N VAL A 485 8.82 18.88 8.53
CA VAL A 485 8.41 18.07 9.69
C VAL A 485 9.61 17.36 10.27
N ASN A 486 9.94 17.58 11.54
CA ASN A 486 11.05 16.89 12.23
C ASN A 486 10.58 16.33 13.58
N ALA A 487 11.35 15.41 14.14
CA ALA A 487 11.08 14.85 15.46
C ALA A 487 12.20 15.19 16.44
N VAL A 488 11.84 15.50 17.69
CA VAL A 488 12.79 15.80 18.77
C VAL A 488 12.55 14.88 19.96
N ALA A 489 13.62 14.25 20.46
CA ALA A 489 13.68 13.50 21.71
C ALA A 489 14.35 14.38 22.78
N PRO A 490 13.56 15.13 23.57
CA PRO A 490 14.11 16.05 24.56
C PRO A 490 14.62 15.31 25.80
N ILE A 491 15.62 15.89 26.45
CA ILE A 491 16.19 15.45 27.72
C ILE A 491 16.18 16.65 28.67
N ALA A 492 15.22 16.67 29.58
CA ALA A 492 15.00 17.79 30.49
C ALA A 492 14.39 17.34 31.82
N GLY A 493 14.60 18.16 32.84
CA GLY A 493 13.91 18.13 34.11
C GLY A 493 12.45 18.51 33.93
N THR A 494 11.56 17.58 34.25
CA THR A 494 10.11 17.73 34.13
C THR A 494 9.44 16.93 35.24
N ASN A 495 8.14 17.09 35.41
CA ASN A 495 7.36 16.22 36.29
C ASN A 495 7.48 14.74 35.89
N MET A 496 7.73 14.44 34.62
CA MET A 496 7.94 13.08 34.13
C MET A 496 9.29 12.51 34.60
N THR A 497 10.38 13.27 34.50
CA THR A 497 11.72 12.80 34.89
C THR A 497 11.96 12.84 36.40
N ARG A 498 11.16 13.60 37.16
CA ARG A 498 11.15 13.61 38.64
C ARG A 498 10.83 12.25 39.26
N THR A 499 10.26 11.33 38.49
CA THR A 499 9.99 9.95 38.93
C THR A 499 11.25 9.07 38.99
N VAL A 500 12.33 9.49 38.31
CA VAL A 500 13.57 8.70 38.15
C VAL A 500 14.85 9.48 38.46
N TRP A 501 14.80 10.81 38.55
CA TRP A 501 15.95 11.68 38.84
C TRP A 501 15.78 12.41 40.18
N SER A 502 16.91 12.78 40.81
CA SER A 502 16.91 13.65 41.99
C SER A 502 16.41 15.06 41.65
N GLU A 503 15.87 15.78 42.64
CA GLU A 503 15.43 17.17 42.48
C GLU A 503 16.54 18.08 41.95
N GLU A 504 17.77 17.87 42.40
CA GLU A 504 18.93 18.61 41.91
C GLU A 504 19.13 18.39 40.40
N ASN A 505 19.12 17.13 39.95
CA ASN A 505 19.28 16.79 38.54
C ASN A 505 18.13 17.29 37.67
N VAL A 506 16.90 17.27 38.20
CA VAL A 506 15.73 17.87 37.54
C VAL A 506 15.92 19.39 37.38
N ARG A 507 16.45 20.09 38.37
CA ARG A 507 16.72 21.53 38.25
C ARG A 507 17.86 21.83 37.27
N ARG A 508 18.96 21.06 37.34
CA ARG A 508 20.15 21.24 36.49
C ARG A 508 19.85 21.03 35.00
N MET A 509 19.01 20.05 34.68
CA MET A 509 18.58 19.79 33.30
C MET A 509 17.43 20.72 32.89
N ASN A 510 17.64 22.04 32.91
CA ASN A 510 16.57 23.00 32.65
C ASN A 510 15.91 22.75 31.26
N ALA A 511 14.58 22.75 31.23
CA ALA A 511 13.76 22.63 30.03
C ALA A 511 14.02 23.75 29.01
N ASP A 512 14.47 24.93 29.46
CA ASP A 512 14.85 26.05 28.59
C ASP A 512 15.95 25.68 27.59
N TYR A 513 16.82 24.73 27.94
CA TYR A 513 17.94 24.30 27.09
C TYR A 513 17.51 23.49 25.85
N VAL A 514 16.21 23.17 25.73
CA VAL A 514 15.65 22.39 24.62
C VAL A 514 14.97 23.29 23.58
N ALA A 515 14.30 24.36 24.02
CA ALA A 515 13.49 25.23 23.16
C ALA A 515 14.26 25.84 21.96
N PRO A 516 15.54 26.23 22.08
CA PRO A 516 16.31 26.77 20.97
C PRO A 516 16.37 25.86 19.73
N LEU A 517 16.45 24.53 19.92
CA LEU A 517 16.45 23.60 18.78
C LEU A 517 15.10 23.60 18.06
N LEU A 518 13.99 23.65 18.80
CA LEU A 518 12.65 23.72 18.20
C LEU A 518 12.51 24.98 17.35
N ALA A 519 12.95 26.12 17.86
CA ALA A 519 12.99 27.37 17.11
C ALA A 519 13.88 27.25 15.85
N ALA A 520 15.08 26.67 15.95
CA ALA A 520 15.96 26.47 14.78
C ALA A 520 15.31 25.59 13.68
N LEU A 521 14.64 24.50 14.08
CA LEU A 521 13.90 23.61 13.18
C LEU A 521 12.64 24.26 12.58
N CYS A 522 12.12 25.30 13.23
CA CYS A 522 10.96 26.07 12.77
C CYS A 522 11.34 27.36 12.04
N SER A 523 12.62 27.65 11.84
CA SER A 523 13.07 28.87 11.17
C SER A 523 12.54 28.99 9.74
N GLU A 524 12.71 30.17 9.14
CA GLU A 524 12.30 30.41 7.75
C GLU A 524 12.98 29.43 6.78
N LYS A 525 14.27 29.16 7.00
CA LYS A 525 15.09 28.18 6.26
C LYS A 525 15.49 27.05 7.19
N PRO A 526 14.56 26.11 7.48
CA PRO A 526 14.82 25.05 8.44
C PRO A 526 15.95 24.15 7.89
N PRO A 527 16.87 23.69 8.75
CA PRO A 527 18.11 23.05 8.29
C PRO A 527 17.93 21.57 7.94
N ALA A 528 16.74 20.99 8.18
CA ALA A 528 16.43 19.59 7.93
C ALA A 528 14.92 19.34 7.79
N THR A 529 14.54 18.21 7.19
CA THR A 529 13.17 17.67 7.19
C THR A 529 13.19 16.15 7.28
N GLY A 530 12.23 15.56 7.97
CA GLY A 530 12.11 14.12 8.20
C GLY A 530 13.17 13.52 9.13
N GLN A 531 13.92 14.36 9.84
CA GLN A 531 15.05 13.95 10.68
C GLN A 531 14.65 13.86 12.16
N ILE A 532 15.47 13.16 12.95
CA ILE A 532 15.24 12.90 14.37
C ILE A 532 16.42 13.45 15.16
N PHE A 533 16.16 14.29 16.15
CA PHE A 533 17.20 14.92 16.97
C PHE A 533 17.01 14.59 18.44
N GLU A 534 18.10 14.40 19.17
CA GLU A 534 18.13 14.37 20.63
C GLU A 534 18.74 15.67 21.15
N THR A 535 18.21 16.22 22.23
CA THR A 535 18.73 17.47 22.80
C THR A 535 18.51 17.57 24.29
N GLY A 536 19.47 18.18 24.99
CA GLY A 536 19.38 18.52 26.41
C GLY A 536 20.72 18.95 26.98
N GLY A 537 20.69 19.82 28.00
CA GLY A 537 21.91 20.23 28.74
C GLY A 537 23.00 20.86 27.88
N GLY A 538 22.64 21.60 26.82
CA GLY A 538 23.58 22.23 25.88
C GLY A 538 24.08 21.32 24.76
N TRP A 539 23.63 20.06 24.71
CA TRP A 539 24.00 19.09 23.69
C TRP A 539 22.87 18.85 22.68
N ILE A 540 23.21 18.73 21.40
CA ILE A 540 22.28 18.42 20.31
C ILE A 540 22.89 17.38 19.37
N GLY A 541 22.25 16.22 19.24
CA GLY A 541 22.68 15.14 18.35
C GLY A 541 21.63 14.79 17.30
N HIS A 542 22.10 14.33 16.14
CA HIS A 542 21.28 13.78 15.07
C HIS A 542 21.23 12.25 15.17
N THR A 543 20.02 11.69 15.20
CA THR A 543 19.78 10.24 15.32
C THR A 543 19.27 9.68 13.98
N ARG A 544 20.02 8.73 13.42
CA ARG A 544 19.77 8.12 12.10
C ARG A 544 19.92 6.60 12.15
N TRP A 545 19.60 5.94 11.04
CA TRP A 545 19.87 4.51 10.88
C TRP A 545 21.33 4.25 10.51
N GLN A 546 21.88 3.15 11.02
CA GLN A 546 23.06 2.49 10.49
C GLN A 546 22.70 1.04 10.17
N ARG A 547 23.11 0.56 9.00
CA ARG A 547 22.89 -0.80 8.53
C ARG A 547 24.23 -1.46 8.27
N ALA A 548 24.42 -2.67 8.81
CA ALA A 548 25.57 -3.51 8.49
C ALA A 548 25.54 -3.89 7.01
N ARG A 549 26.70 -4.06 6.37
CA ARG A 549 26.72 -4.56 4.98
C ARG A 549 26.03 -5.92 4.87
N GLY A 550 26.08 -6.72 5.91
CA GLY A 550 25.43 -8.02 5.95
C GLY A 550 26.01 -9.00 4.93
N VAL A 551 25.23 -10.02 4.59
CA VAL A 551 25.66 -11.13 3.74
C VAL A 551 24.70 -11.31 2.57
N ASP A 552 25.25 -11.58 1.38
CA ASP A 552 24.50 -11.93 0.18
C ASP A 552 24.67 -13.43 -0.09
N PHE A 553 23.56 -14.12 -0.27
CA PHE A 553 23.48 -15.46 -0.83
C PHE A 553 23.00 -15.36 -2.27
N GLU A 554 23.76 -15.98 -3.17
CA GLU A 554 23.56 -15.87 -4.60
C GLU A 554 22.21 -16.49 -5.04
N PRO A 555 21.32 -15.72 -5.71
CA PRO A 555 19.96 -16.18 -6.00
C PRO A 555 19.87 -17.49 -6.79
N GLN A 556 20.86 -17.77 -7.64
CA GLN A 556 20.97 -18.99 -8.45
C GLN A 556 21.12 -20.26 -7.61
N ASN A 557 21.60 -20.15 -6.36
CA ASN A 557 21.77 -21.29 -5.45
C ASN A 557 20.50 -21.59 -4.64
N GLY A 558 19.42 -20.83 -4.86
CA GLY A 558 18.18 -20.95 -4.11
C GLY A 558 18.24 -20.30 -2.73
N VAL A 559 17.20 -20.54 -1.93
CA VAL A 559 17.07 -19.97 -0.59
C VAL A 559 18.08 -20.66 0.33
N PRO A 560 18.94 -19.92 1.07
CA PRO A 560 19.90 -20.54 1.98
C PRO A 560 19.17 -21.27 3.12
N SER A 561 19.80 -22.31 3.66
CA SER A 561 19.28 -23.00 4.84
C SER A 561 19.39 -22.11 6.09
N VAL A 562 18.61 -22.44 7.12
CA VAL A 562 18.73 -21.76 8.44
C VAL A 562 20.14 -21.95 9.03
N GLU A 563 20.77 -23.10 8.79
CA GLU A 563 22.12 -23.41 9.26
C GLU A 563 23.16 -22.50 8.58
N GLN A 564 23.02 -22.27 7.27
CA GLN A 564 23.89 -21.34 6.54
C GLN A 564 23.75 -19.90 7.06
N ILE A 565 22.53 -19.49 7.41
CA ILE A 565 22.31 -18.17 8.03
C ILE A 565 22.88 -18.13 9.46
N ALA A 566 22.78 -19.22 10.23
CA ALA A 566 23.35 -19.30 11.57
C ALA A 566 24.88 -19.20 11.53
N GLU A 567 25.52 -19.89 10.59
CA GLU A 567 26.97 -19.84 10.36
C GLU A 567 27.42 -18.44 9.92
N ALA A 568 26.62 -17.74 9.11
CA ALA A 568 26.89 -16.37 8.65
C ALA A 568 26.42 -15.28 9.64
N PHE A 569 25.79 -15.62 10.77
CA PHE A 569 25.05 -14.67 11.60
C PHE A 569 25.93 -13.58 12.21
N SER A 570 27.17 -13.91 12.58
CA SER A 570 28.15 -12.93 13.09
C SER A 570 28.45 -11.85 12.04
N GLU A 571 28.64 -12.23 10.78
CA GLU A 571 28.91 -11.30 9.68
C GLU A 571 27.65 -10.50 9.29
N ILE A 572 26.46 -11.11 9.35
CA ILE A 572 25.18 -10.40 9.19
C ILE A 572 25.05 -9.24 10.20
N CYS A 573 25.62 -9.42 11.39
CA CYS A 573 25.61 -8.45 12.49
C CYS A 573 26.83 -7.52 12.52
N ASN A 574 27.78 -7.66 11.60
CA ASN A 574 29.08 -6.97 11.65
C ASN A 574 28.98 -5.52 11.16
N PHE A 575 29.15 -4.56 12.09
CA PHE A 575 29.23 -3.13 11.79
C PHE A 575 30.67 -2.60 11.68
N ASP A 576 31.67 -3.39 12.10
CA ASP A 576 33.03 -2.93 12.35
C ASP A 576 34.00 -3.22 11.19
N ASN A 577 33.50 -3.85 10.12
CA ASN A 577 34.26 -4.13 8.89
C ASN A 577 34.40 -2.92 7.93
N GLY A 578 33.99 -1.72 8.35
CA GLY A 578 34.06 -0.49 7.55
C GLY A 578 33.09 -0.42 6.37
N LYS A 579 32.13 -1.35 6.24
CA LYS A 579 31.19 -1.43 5.10
C LYS A 579 29.76 -1.03 5.44
N ALA A 580 29.49 -0.59 6.67
CA ALA A 580 28.16 -0.15 7.09
C ALA A 580 27.71 1.13 6.34
N ASP A 581 26.41 1.27 6.09
CA ASP A 581 25.81 2.45 5.47
C ASP A 581 24.66 3.04 6.31
N ASN A 582 24.08 4.17 5.86
CA ASN A 582 23.08 4.94 6.60
C ASN A 582 21.84 5.24 5.75
N PRO A 583 20.97 4.25 5.48
CA PRO A 583 19.78 4.46 4.65
C PRO A 583 18.77 5.39 5.35
N ASP A 584 18.22 6.36 4.61
CA ASP A 584 17.13 7.24 5.07
C ASP A 584 15.87 7.14 4.18
N THR A 585 15.95 6.52 3.00
CA THR A 585 14.80 6.29 2.12
C THR A 585 14.47 4.81 1.95
N PRO A 586 13.21 4.44 1.60
CA PRO A 586 12.87 3.06 1.25
C PRO A 586 13.75 2.49 0.13
N SER A 587 14.13 3.31 -0.85
CA SER A 587 15.01 2.92 -1.95
C SER A 587 16.39 2.50 -1.44
N GLU A 588 17.05 3.34 -0.65
CA GLU A 588 18.34 3.04 0.00
C GLU A 588 18.23 1.83 0.95
N GLY A 589 17.14 1.76 1.71
CA GLY A 589 16.82 0.65 2.59
C GLY A 589 16.68 -0.68 1.86
N SER A 590 16.24 -0.66 0.60
CA SER A 590 16.13 -1.85 -0.26
C SER A 590 17.35 -2.10 -1.16
N LYS A 591 18.35 -1.22 -1.14
CA LYS A 591 19.53 -1.25 -2.04
C LYS A 591 20.15 -2.64 -2.17
N TYR A 592 20.47 -3.29 -1.05
CA TYR A 592 21.15 -4.58 -1.09
C TYR A 592 20.20 -5.75 -1.43
N THR A 593 18.98 -5.75 -0.88
CA THR A 593 17.98 -6.78 -1.23
C THR A 593 17.61 -6.74 -2.71
N MET A 594 17.36 -5.55 -3.26
CA MET A 594 17.06 -5.37 -4.68
C MET A 594 18.30 -5.60 -5.54
N GLY A 595 19.47 -5.11 -5.11
CA GLY A 595 20.73 -5.36 -5.80
C GLY A 595 21.04 -6.85 -5.94
N ASN A 596 20.79 -7.64 -4.90
CA ASN A 596 20.97 -9.08 -4.96
C ASN A 596 19.89 -9.76 -5.82
N ALA A 597 18.63 -9.32 -5.73
CA ALA A 597 17.55 -9.80 -6.60
C ALA A 597 17.88 -9.63 -8.09
N MET A 598 18.44 -8.48 -8.48
CA MET A 598 18.80 -8.16 -9.86
C MET A 598 19.92 -9.03 -10.45
N LYS A 599 20.67 -9.78 -9.62
CA LYS A 599 21.63 -10.79 -10.10
C LYS A 599 20.94 -12.03 -10.68
N SER A 600 19.65 -12.24 -10.38
CA SER A 600 18.92 -13.40 -10.89
C SER A 600 18.75 -13.31 -12.41
N PRO A 601 19.07 -14.38 -13.17
CA PRO A 601 18.87 -14.42 -14.63
C PRO A 601 17.44 -14.12 -15.08
N LYS A 602 16.45 -14.37 -14.21
CA LYS A 602 15.02 -14.10 -14.47
C LYS A 602 14.71 -12.60 -14.63
N VAL A 603 15.50 -11.73 -14.01
CA VAL A 603 15.23 -10.27 -13.97
C VAL A 603 16.38 -9.41 -14.48
N ALA A 604 17.51 -10.02 -14.88
CA ALA A 604 18.70 -9.32 -15.37
C ALA A 604 18.45 -8.40 -16.59
N GLY A 605 17.33 -8.56 -17.30
CA GLY A 605 16.90 -7.72 -18.44
C GLY A 605 15.79 -6.70 -18.15
N MET A 606 15.34 -6.54 -16.89
CA MET A 606 14.23 -5.62 -16.55
C MET A 606 14.54 -4.12 -16.74
N SER A 607 15.76 -3.75 -17.14
CA SER A 607 16.17 -2.37 -17.45
C SER A 607 15.46 -1.77 -18.67
N GLN A 608 14.72 -2.56 -19.46
CA GLN A 608 13.95 -2.07 -20.61
C GLN A 608 12.64 -1.34 -20.25
N GLU A 609 12.17 -1.38 -19.00
CA GLU A 609 10.95 -0.66 -18.60
C GLU A 609 11.21 0.84 -18.42
N ASN A 610 10.38 1.69 -19.04
CA ASN A 610 10.51 3.14 -18.87
C ASN A 610 10.05 3.53 -17.46
N SER A 611 11.01 3.80 -16.57
CA SER A 611 10.76 4.19 -15.18
C SER A 611 9.78 5.37 -15.05
N ALA A 612 9.75 6.30 -16.02
CA ALA A 612 8.84 7.44 -16.04
C ALA A 612 7.37 7.05 -16.32
N ASN A 613 7.15 5.92 -17.00
CA ASN A 613 5.82 5.41 -17.32
C ASN A 613 5.23 4.52 -16.22
N ARG A 614 6.01 4.08 -15.22
CA ARG A 614 5.51 3.27 -14.09
C ARG A 614 4.38 3.92 -13.29
N LYS A 615 4.25 5.26 -13.35
CA LYS A 615 3.12 6.00 -12.77
C LYS A 615 1.75 5.53 -13.28
N TYR A 616 1.67 4.97 -14.49
CA TYR A 616 0.40 4.49 -15.05
C TYR A 616 -0.10 3.21 -14.36
N ILE A 617 0.78 2.43 -13.73
CA ILE A 617 0.40 1.25 -12.93
C ILE A 617 -0.58 1.64 -11.83
N ALA A 618 -0.26 2.69 -11.06
CA ALA A 618 -1.14 3.16 -9.99
C ALA A 618 -2.51 3.66 -10.53
N LYS A 619 -2.52 4.24 -11.74
CA LYS A 619 -3.77 4.66 -12.39
C LYS A 619 -4.60 3.47 -12.85
N ILE A 620 -3.97 2.44 -13.41
CA ILE A 620 -4.62 1.18 -13.81
C ILE A 620 -5.27 0.53 -12.58
N GLN A 621 -4.55 0.44 -11.46
CA GLN A 621 -5.09 -0.13 -10.20
C GLN A 621 -6.31 0.62 -9.68
N LYS A 622 -6.25 1.96 -9.72
CA LYS A 622 -7.41 2.79 -9.36
C LYS A 622 -8.60 2.49 -10.27
N ALA A 623 -8.38 2.36 -11.57
CA ALA A 623 -9.45 2.05 -12.53
C ALA A 623 -10.02 0.63 -12.38
N LEU A 624 -9.18 -0.37 -12.06
CA LEU A 624 -9.61 -1.76 -11.81
C LEU A 624 -10.55 -1.89 -10.60
N THR A 625 -10.45 -0.98 -9.64
CA THR A 625 -11.27 -0.98 -8.41
C THR A 625 -12.47 -0.04 -8.46
N GLN A 626 -12.61 0.74 -9.54
CA GLN A 626 -13.68 1.69 -9.70
C GLN A 626 -14.93 0.98 -10.24
N LYS A 627 -16.04 1.08 -9.51
CA LYS A 627 -17.36 0.68 -10.04
C LYS A 627 -17.81 1.72 -11.07
N ALA A 628 -18.16 1.29 -12.28
CA ALA A 628 -18.70 2.20 -13.28
C ALA A 628 -20.13 2.61 -12.92
N THR A 629 -20.51 3.81 -13.35
CA THR A 629 -21.91 4.25 -13.32
C THR A 629 -22.70 3.40 -14.32
N PRO A 630 -23.80 2.75 -13.90
CA PRO A 630 -24.63 1.99 -14.82
C PRO A 630 -25.22 2.88 -15.91
N THR A 631 -25.39 2.33 -17.10
CA THR A 631 -26.02 3.02 -18.24
C THR A 631 -27.28 2.30 -18.65
N PHE A 632 -28.25 3.04 -19.18
CA PHE A 632 -29.52 2.48 -19.62
C PHE A 632 -29.66 2.58 -21.13
N TYR A 633 -30.21 1.53 -21.74
CA TYR A 633 -30.47 1.46 -23.17
C TYR A 633 -31.90 0.94 -23.39
N THR A 634 -32.75 1.75 -24.00
CA THR A 634 -34.14 1.39 -24.33
C THR A 634 -34.23 1.13 -25.81
N TYR A 635 -34.91 0.05 -26.19
CA TYR A 635 -35.09 -0.35 -27.58
C TYR A 635 -36.49 -0.93 -27.83
N ASN A 636 -36.93 -0.83 -29.07
CA ASN A 636 -38.16 -1.44 -29.58
C ASN A 636 -37.94 -2.12 -30.94
N ASP A 637 -39.03 -2.50 -31.61
CA ASP A 637 -39.02 -3.12 -32.94
C ASP A 637 -38.19 -2.31 -33.95
N ARG A 638 -38.30 -0.98 -33.98
CA ARG A 638 -37.52 -0.10 -34.85
C ARG A 638 -36.02 -0.33 -34.68
N ASP A 639 -35.53 -0.40 -33.45
CA ASP A 639 -34.10 -0.56 -33.17
C ASP A 639 -33.62 -1.98 -33.49
N VAL A 640 -34.49 -2.98 -33.31
CA VAL A 640 -34.23 -4.38 -33.72
C VAL A 640 -34.11 -4.48 -35.25
N ILE A 641 -35.08 -3.92 -35.98
CA ILE A 641 -35.09 -3.92 -37.45
C ILE A 641 -33.88 -3.14 -37.99
N LEU A 642 -33.58 -1.97 -37.41
CA LEU A 642 -32.41 -1.18 -37.78
C LEU A 642 -31.11 -1.97 -37.59
N TYR A 643 -30.97 -2.67 -36.45
CA TYR A 643 -29.81 -3.53 -36.21
C TYR A 643 -29.71 -4.63 -37.26
N ASN A 644 -30.80 -5.34 -37.53
CA ASN A 644 -30.82 -6.45 -38.48
C ASN A 644 -30.48 -5.98 -39.90
N ILE A 645 -31.04 -4.87 -40.37
CA ILE A 645 -30.73 -4.28 -41.69
C ILE A 645 -29.27 -3.79 -41.73
N SER A 646 -28.76 -3.25 -40.62
CA SER A 646 -27.34 -2.86 -40.52
C SER A 646 -26.37 -4.05 -40.54
N LEU A 647 -26.88 -5.27 -40.45
CA LEU A 647 -26.16 -6.53 -40.65
C LEU A 647 -26.54 -7.22 -41.96
N GLY A 648 -27.13 -6.49 -42.91
CA GLY A 648 -27.46 -6.99 -44.25
C GLY A 648 -28.75 -7.83 -44.31
N ALA A 649 -29.67 -7.70 -43.36
CA ALA A 649 -31.01 -8.28 -43.53
C ALA A 649 -31.76 -7.57 -44.67
N HIS A 650 -32.46 -8.34 -45.49
CA HIS A 650 -33.21 -7.87 -46.65
C HIS A 650 -34.71 -7.81 -46.37
N ARG A 651 -35.44 -7.10 -47.23
CA ARG A 651 -36.93 -7.04 -47.19
C ARG A 651 -37.63 -8.40 -47.23
N THR A 652 -36.93 -9.46 -47.63
CA THR A 652 -37.43 -10.83 -47.70
C THR A 652 -37.25 -11.60 -46.39
N ASP A 653 -36.41 -11.11 -45.48
CA ASP A 653 -36.12 -11.76 -44.20
C ASP A 653 -37.17 -11.33 -43.17
N LEU A 654 -38.45 -11.66 -43.41
CA LEU A 654 -39.59 -11.12 -42.66
C LEU A 654 -39.46 -11.31 -41.14
N ASP A 655 -38.86 -12.41 -40.68
CA ASP A 655 -38.62 -12.68 -39.26
C ASP A 655 -37.60 -11.71 -38.61
N LEU A 656 -36.82 -10.99 -39.42
CA LEU A 656 -35.84 -10.00 -38.98
C LEU A 656 -36.27 -8.55 -39.25
N VAL A 657 -37.15 -8.32 -40.23
CA VAL A 657 -37.48 -6.95 -40.68
C VAL A 657 -38.96 -6.59 -40.56
N TYR A 658 -39.81 -7.51 -40.09
CA TYR A 658 -41.25 -7.27 -39.92
C TYR A 658 -41.72 -7.67 -38.52
N GLU A 659 -42.12 -6.68 -37.74
CA GLU A 659 -42.51 -6.78 -36.35
C GLU A 659 -43.76 -7.66 -36.11
N ASN A 660 -44.63 -7.80 -37.11
CA ASN A 660 -45.79 -8.69 -37.02
C ASN A 660 -45.55 -10.08 -37.63
N SER A 661 -44.31 -10.42 -37.98
CA SER A 661 -43.98 -11.83 -38.26
C SER A 661 -44.26 -12.66 -36.99
N PRO A 662 -44.90 -13.85 -37.09
CA PRO A 662 -45.09 -14.73 -35.94
C PRO A 662 -43.76 -15.19 -35.29
N ASN A 663 -42.64 -15.03 -35.99
CA ASN A 663 -41.30 -15.36 -35.52
C ASN A 663 -40.37 -14.12 -35.47
N PHE A 664 -40.92 -12.90 -35.36
CA PHE A 664 -40.10 -11.69 -35.25
C PHE A 664 -39.08 -11.81 -34.10
N GLN A 665 -37.79 -11.65 -34.41
CA GLN A 665 -36.72 -11.97 -33.47
C GLN A 665 -35.53 -11.02 -33.55
N VAL A 666 -34.79 -10.98 -32.45
CA VAL A 666 -33.55 -10.21 -32.33
C VAL A 666 -32.37 -11.13 -32.62
N LEU A 667 -31.48 -10.75 -33.55
CA LEU A 667 -30.24 -11.47 -33.78
C LEU A 667 -29.38 -11.49 -32.49
N PRO A 668 -28.80 -12.64 -32.09
CA PRO A 668 -28.14 -12.76 -30.79
C PRO A 668 -27.04 -11.72 -30.51
N THR A 669 -26.34 -11.28 -31.57
CA THR A 669 -25.26 -10.29 -31.47
C THR A 669 -25.72 -8.89 -31.09
N PHE A 670 -27.03 -8.61 -31.08
CA PHE A 670 -27.58 -7.36 -30.53
C PHE A 670 -27.13 -7.11 -29.09
N GLY A 671 -26.77 -8.16 -28.34
CA GLY A 671 -26.25 -8.07 -26.97
C GLY A 671 -25.00 -7.19 -26.79
N ILE A 672 -24.31 -6.80 -27.86
CA ILE A 672 -23.22 -5.81 -27.78
C ILE A 672 -23.73 -4.36 -27.71
N VAL A 673 -24.90 -4.07 -28.28
CA VAL A 673 -25.42 -2.71 -28.48
C VAL A 673 -25.58 -1.95 -27.16
N PRO A 674 -26.15 -2.53 -26.08
CA PRO A 674 -26.30 -1.85 -24.79
C PRO A 674 -24.96 -1.48 -24.11
N THR A 675 -23.83 -1.95 -24.64
CA THR A 675 -22.50 -1.68 -24.07
C THR A 675 -21.86 -0.40 -24.61
N TYR A 676 -22.30 0.12 -25.76
CA TYR A 676 -21.68 1.29 -26.40
C TYR A 676 -21.69 2.55 -25.51
N GLY A 677 -22.74 2.75 -24.72
CA GLY A 677 -22.84 3.88 -23.77
C GLY A 677 -22.03 3.70 -22.48
N SER A 678 -21.55 2.48 -22.19
CA SER A 678 -21.04 2.07 -20.87
C SER A 678 -19.51 1.88 -20.81
N LEU A 679 -18.79 2.21 -21.88
CA LEU A 679 -17.37 1.85 -21.98
C LEU A 679 -16.50 2.60 -20.98
N VAL A 680 -15.68 1.86 -20.24
CA VAL A 680 -14.66 2.44 -19.34
C VAL A 680 -13.64 3.23 -20.16
N SER A 681 -13.40 4.49 -19.77
CA SER A 681 -12.40 5.35 -20.38
C SER A 681 -11.00 4.77 -20.20
N VAL A 682 -10.24 4.75 -21.28
CA VAL A 682 -8.87 4.19 -21.33
C VAL A 682 -7.78 5.26 -21.38
N LYS A 683 -8.17 6.53 -21.59
CA LYS A 683 -7.24 7.64 -21.87
C LYS A 683 -6.21 7.86 -20.76
N ASP A 684 -6.63 7.76 -19.51
CA ASP A 684 -5.78 8.14 -18.38
C ASP A 684 -4.95 6.99 -17.82
N ILE A 685 -5.24 5.75 -18.25
CA ILE A 685 -4.64 4.54 -17.68
C ILE A 685 -3.46 4.00 -18.49
N VAL A 686 -3.17 4.56 -19.67
CA VAL A 686 -2.01 4.18 -20.49
C VAL A 686 -1.22 5.42 -20.94
N PRO A 687 0.09 5.32 -21.17
CA PRO A 687 0.89 6.40 -21.75
C PRO A 687 0.47 6.71 -23.19
N ASN A 688 0.70 7.94 -23.64
CA ASN A 688 0.59 8.35 -25.06
C ASN A 688 -0.73 7.94 -25.73
N PHE A 689 -1.85 7.96 -25.01
CA PHE A 689 -3.14 7.56 -25.57
C PHE A 689 -3.51 8.42 -26.78
N ASP A 690 -3.79 7.75 -27.90
CA ASP A 690 -4.33 8.36 -29.12
C ASP A 690 -5.49 7.49 -29.63
N GLN A 691 -6.66 8.10 -29.78
CA GLN A 691 -7.87 7.41 -30.24
C GLN A 691 -7.72 6.85 -31.66
N ARG A 692 -6.89 7.47 -32.51
CA ARG A 692 -6.59 6.98 -33.87
C ARG A 692 -5.80 5.68 -33.87
N MET A 693 -5.12 5.37 -32.76
CA MET A 693 -4.29 4.19 -32.59
C MET A 693 -5.01 3.03 -31.87
N LEU A 694 -6.28 3.24 -31.50
CA LEU A 694 -7.13 2.26 -30.84
C LEU A 694 -7.79 1.35 -31.87
N LEU A 695 -7.48 0.06 -31.81
CA LEU A 695 -8.12 -0.98 -32.60
C LEU A 695 -8.94 -1.90 -31.69
N HIS A 696 -10.13 -2.27 -32.14
CA HIS A 696 -10.90 -3.31 -31.47
C HIS A 696 -10.32 -4.67 -31.85
N GLY A 697 -9.78 -5.42 -30.87
CA GLY A 697 -8.97 -6.62 -31.11
C GLY A 697 -9.75 -7.92 -30.96
N GLU A 698 -10.55 -8.05 -29.90
CA GLU A 698 -11.33 -9.27 -29.62
C GLU A 698 -12.71 -8.93 -29.05
N GLN A 699 -13.68 -9.78 -29.32
CA GLN A 699 -15.03 -9.69 -28.77
C GLN A 699 -15.51 -11.07 -28.31
N PHE A 700 -16.09 -11.10 -27.12
CA PHE A 700 -16.86 -12.23 -26.58
C PHE A 700 -18.25 -11.73 -26.20
N LEU A 701 -19.27 -12.54 -26.50
CA LEU A 701 -20.66 -12.32 -26.10
C LEU A 701 -21.25 -13.65 -25.65
N GLU A 702 -21.89 -13.63 -24.48
CA GLU A 702 -22.72 -14.73 -23.98
C GLU A 702 -24.16 -14.25 -23.81
N ILE A 703 -25.10 -15.04 -24.32
CA ILE A 703 -26.54 -14.85 -24.19
C ILE A 703 -27.03 -15.70 -23.03
N LYS A 704 -27.44 -15.04 -21.94
CA LYS A 704 -27.91 -15.74 -20.73
C LYS A 704 -29.34 -16.25 -20.85
N ARG A 705 -30.13 -15.63 -21.74
CA ARG A 705 -31.52 -16.01 -21.96
C ARG A 705 -31.91 -15.82 -23.42
N PHE A 706 -32.51 -16.86 -23.99
CA PHE A 706 -33.02 -16.90 -25.34
C PHE A 706 -34.48 -17.40 -25.32
N PRO A 707 -35.40 -16.89 -26.15
CA PRO A 707 -35.22 -15.79 -27.10
C PRO A 707 -34.98 -14.45 -26.41
N ILE A 708 -34.33 -13.54 -27.13
CA ILE A 708 -34.08 -12.17 -26.66
C ILE A 708 -35.38 -11.37 -26.82
N PRO A 709 -35.80 -10.57 -25.82
CA PRO A 709 -36.97 -9.70 -25.95
C PRO A 709 -36.85 -8.76 -27.15
N THR A 710 -37.93 -8.51 -27.87
CA THR A 710 -37.96 -7.61 -29.04
C THR A 710 -38.11 -6.13 -28.67
N SER A 711 -38.30 -5.84 -27.38
CA SER A 711 -38.26 -4.50 -26.81
C SER A 711 -37.88 -4.55 -25.33
N GLY A 712 -37.44 -3.42 -24.79
CA GLY A 712 -37.22 -3.28 -23.34
C GLY A 712 -36.25 -2.16 -22.97
N THR A 713 -36.11 -1.93 -21.66
CA THR A 713 -35.07 -1.07 -21.09
C THR A 713 -34.06 -1.93 -20.37
N LEU A 714 -32.81 -1.83 -20.81
CA LEU A 714 -31.69 -2.61 -20.32
C LEU A 714 -30.76 -1.74 -19.48
N LYS A 715 -30.23 -2.31 -18.41
CA LYS A 715 -29.21 -1.69 -17.57
C LYS A 715 -27.87 -2.39 -17.81
N THR A 716 -26.82 -1.65 -18.14
CA THR A 716 -25.48 -2.19 -18.37
C THR A 716 -24.53 -1.70 -17.28
N GLU A 717 -23.82 -2.64 -16.66
CA GLU A 717 -22.74 -2.36 -15.71
C GLU A 717 -21.40 -2.82 -16.31
N SER A 718 -20.45 -1.89 -16.41
CA SER A 718 -19.14 -2.15 -17.02
C SER A 718 -18.00 -2.04 -16.02
N SER A 719 -16.89 -2.72 -16.32
CA SER A 719 -15.66 -2.66 -15.51
C SER A 719 -14.42 -2.89 -16.36
N LEU A 720 -13.30 -2.32 -15.90
CA LEU A 720 -11.98 -2.67 -16.41
C LEU A 720 -11.60 -4.03 -15.81
N ILE A 721 -11.23 -4.99 -16.65
CA ILE A 721 -10.89 -6.36 -16.22
C ILE A 721 -9.38 -6.52 -16.14
N GLU A 722 -8.67 -6.11 -17.20
CA GLU A 722 -7.22 -6.30 -17.27
C GLU A 722 -6.58 -5.26 -18.20
N VAL A 723 -5.30 -4.95 -17.95
CA VAL A 723 -4.45 -4.14 -18.84
C VAL A 723 -3.11 -4.85 -19.00
N VAL A 724 -2.71 -5.12 -20.24
CA VAL A 724 -1.49 -5.85 -20.57
C VAL A 724 -0.51 -4.95 -21.31
N ASP A 725 0.72 -4.86 -20.82
CA ASP A 725 1.82 -4.17 -21.48
C ASP A 725 2.48 -5.08 -22.53
N LYS A 726 2.43 -4.66 -23.79
CA LYS A 726 3.07 -5.33 -24.93
C LYS A 726 4.37 -4.64 -25.36
N GLY A 727 4.95 -3.82 -24.50
CA GLY A 727 6.17 -3.06 -24.75
C GLY A 727 5.89 -1.79 -25.53
N ASN A 728 5.49 -1.89 -26.80
CA ASN A 728 5.16 -0.73 -27.63
C ASN A 728 3.64 -0.49 -27.77
N ALA A 729 2.81 -1.27 -27.08
CA ALA A 729 1.36 -1.17 -27.13
C ALA A 729 0.72 -1.64 -25.82
N ALA A 730 -0.54 -1.30 -25.62
CA ALA A 730 -1.36 -1.80 -24.51
C ALA A 730 -2.53 -2.63 -25.03
N LEU A 731 -2.84 -3.76 -24.38
CA LEU A 731 -4.14 -4.41 -24.50
C LEU A 731 -4.99 -4.03 -23.28
N ILE A 732 -6.25 -3.70 -23.50
CA ILE A 732 -7.17 -3.33 -22.44
C ILE A 732 -8.43 -4.17 -22.58
N ARG A 733 -8.71 -4.99 -21.57
CA ARG A 733 -9.90 -5.83 -21.49
C ARG A 733 -10.96 -5.16 -20.62
N ARG A 734 -12.17 -5.05 -21.15
CA ARG A 734 -13.34 -4.50 -20.46
C ARG A 734 -14.45 -5.53 -20.46
N GLY A 735 -15.12 -5.67 -19.33
CA GLY A 735 -16.26 -6.55 -19.15
C GLY A 735 -17.53 -5.74 -18.92
N ALA A 736 -18.66 -6.23 -19.43
CA ALA A 736 -19.96 -5.64 -19.19
C ALA A 736 -21.03 -6.73 -18.97
N THR A 737 -21.88 -6.53 -17.97
CA THR A 737 -23.09 -7.35 -17.77
C THR A 737 -24.32 -6.48 -17.99
N THR A 738 -25.21 -6.96 -18.85
CA THR A 738 -26.46 -6.27 -19.19
C THR A 738 -27.62 -7.01 -18.56
N PHE A 739 -28.48 -6.28 -17.87
CA PHE A 739 -29.64 -6.77 -17.14
C PHE A 739 -30.94 -6.25 -17.77
N ASP A 740 -31.99 -7.05 -17.69
CA ASP A 740 -33.35 -6.59 -17.99
C ASP A 740 -33.93 -5.71 -16.87
N SER A 741 -35.14 -5.19 -17.08
CA SER A 741 -35.86 -4.35 -16.11
C SER A 741 -36.19 -5.06 -14.78
N SER A 742 -36.16 -6.39 -14.74
CA SER A 742 -36.34 -7.18 -13.52
C SER A 742 -35.02 -7.41 -12.75
N GLY A 743 -33.89 -6.95 -13.30
CA GLY A 743 -32.56 -7.16 -12.72
C GLY A 743 -31.95 -8.52 -13.05
N LYS A 744 -32.51 -9.29 -14.00
CA LYS A 744 -31.93 -10.57 -14.42
C LYS A 744 -30.91 -10.36 -15.54
N PRO A 745 -29.72 -11.00 -15.48
CA PRO A 745 -28.73 -10.92 -16.56
C PRO A 745 -29.28 -11.44 -17.89
N LEU A 746 -29.05 -10.67 -18.95
CA LEU A 746 -29.42 -11.00 -20.33
C LEU A 746 -28.18 -11.23 -21.21
N PHE A 747 -27.16 -10.39 -21.06
CA PHE A 747 -25.90 -10.50 -21.82
C PHE A 747 -24.68 -10.36 -20.92
N VAL A 748 -23.62 -11.11 -21.24
CA VAL A 748 -22.27 -10.89 -20.70
C VAL A 748 -21.34 -10.63 -21.88
N ASN A 749 -20.61 -9.53 -21.82
CA ASN A 749 -19.68 -9.10 -22.85
C ASN A 749 -18.27 -8.97 -22.29
N GLU A 750 -17.27 -9.40 -23.06
CA GLU A 750 -15.88 -8.97 -22.87
C GLU A 750 -15.30 -8.46 -24.19
N SER A 751 -14.67 -7.29 -24.13
CA SER A 751 -14.04 -6.62 -25.29
C SER A 751 -12.57 -6.37 -25.00
N VAL A 752 -11.70 -6.56 -25.99
CA VAL A 752 -10.28 -6.20 -25.90
C VAL A 752 -9.98 -5.13 -26.92
N VAL A 753 -9.45 -3.99 -26.48
CA VAL A 753 -8.88 -2.98 -27.38
C VAL A 753 -7.35 -3.04 -27.34
N PHE A 754 -6.72 -2.85 -28.50
CA PHE A 754 -5.28 -2.77 -28.67
C PHE A 754 -4.89 -1.34 -29.03
N ILE A 755 -4.06 -0.71 -28.22
CA ILE A 755 -3.66 0.69 -28.38
C ILE A 755 -2.16 0.74 -28.70
N ARG A 756 -1.86 1.01 -29.97
CA ARG A 756 -0.47 1.12 -30.47
C ARG A 756 0.20 2.36 -29.89
N GLY A 757 1.47 2.26 -29.52
CA GLY A 757 2.27 3.37 -28.97
C GLY A 757 2.08 3.61 -27.47
N SER A 758 1.12 2.92 -26.84
CA SER A 758 0.72 3.15 -25.44
C SER A 758 1.25 2.10 -24.45
N GLY A 759 2.38 1.46 -24.77
CA GLY A 759 3.04 0.46 -23.90
C GLY A 759 4.19 1.01 -23.05
N GLY A 760 4.96 0.11 -22.45
CA GLY A 760 6.24 0.41 -21.81
C GLY A 760 6.10 1.06 -20.44
N PHE A 761 4.98 0.80 -19.75
CA PHE A 761 4.69 1.29 -18.41
C PHE A 761 5.08 0.31 -17.32
N GLY A 762 5.46 -0.93 -17.67
CA GLY A 762 5.76 -1.98 -16.70
C GLY A 762 4.46 -2.51 -16.09
N GLY A 763 4.27 -3.83 -16.07
CA GLY A 763 3.01 -4.43 -15.63
C GLY A 763 2.82 -5.84 -16.16
N GLN A 764 1.58 -6.32 -16.18
CA GLN A 764 1.22 -7.63 -16.71
C GLN A 764 1.60 -7.75 -18.19
N LYS A 765 2.43 -8.74 -18.57
CA LYS A 765 2.89 -8.94 -19.97
C LYS A 765 2.05 -9.93 -20.77
N LYS A 766 1.32 -10.80 -20.08
CA LYS A 766 0.46 -11.85 -20.68
C LYS A 766 -0.97 -11.65 -20.21
N ALA A 767 -1.94 -11.74 -21.11
CA ALA A 767 -3.35 -11.74 -20.75
C ALA A 767 -3.68 -12.97 -19.88
N SER A 768 -4.62 -12.82 -18.95
CA SER A 768 -5.05 -13.93 -18.09
C SER A 768 -5.91 -14.93 -18.88
N ASP A 769 -5.82 -16.21 -18.56
CA ASP A 769 -6.76 -17.21 -19.08
C ASP A 769 -8.13 -17.09 -18.39
N ARG A 770 -9.18 -17.05 -19.20
CA ARG A 770 -10.60 -16.85 -18.83
C ARG A 770 -11.49 -17.88 -19.53
N GLY A 771 -10.97 -19.07 -19.84
CA GLY A 771 -11.72 -20.18 -20.41
C GLY A 771 -12.23 -19.86 -21.82
N ALA A 772 -13.53 -20.02 -22.07
CA ALA A 772 -14.13 -19.84 -23.39
C ALA A 772 -13.86 -18.45 -24.01
N ILE A 773 -13.68 -17.43 -23.17
CA ILE A 773 -13.42 -16.04 -23.58
C ILE A 773 -12.04 -15.91 -24.24
N THR A 774 -11.03 -16.60 -23.73
CA THR A 774 -9.64 -16.57 -24.20
C THR A 774 -9.23 -17.81 -24.98
N ALA A 775 -10.17 -18.74 -25.18
CA ALA A 775 -9.93 -20.00 -25.88
C ALA A 775 -9.37 -19.78 -27.29
N VAL A 776 -8.40 -20.62 -27.66
CA VAL A 776 -7.88 -20.70 -29.01
C VAL A 776 -8.78 -21.62 -29.82
N ASN A 777 -9.32 -21.10 -30.93
CA ASN A 777 -10.26 -21.74 -31.84
C ASN A 777 -9.64 -21.73 -33.24
N THR A 778 -8.73 -22.67 -33.48
CA THR A 778 -8.10 -22.84 -34.79
C THR A 778 -9.03 -23.68 -35.69
N PRO A 779 -9.34 -23.23 -36.92
CA PRO A 779 -10.07 -24.07 -37.87
C PRO A 779 -9.35 -25.42 -38.08
N PRO A 780 -10.10 -26.54 -38.13
CA PRO A 780 -9.49 -27.85 -38.37
C PRO A 780 -8.92 -27.93 -39.79
N SER A 781 -7.90 -28.77 -39.99
CA SER A 781 -7.24 -28.98 -41.29
C SER A 781 -8.07 -29.86 -42.24
N ARG A 782 -9.33 -29.46 -42.49
CA ARG A 782 -10.28 -30.10 -43.42
C ARG A 782 -11.15 -29.04 -44.10
N ALA A 783 -11.87 -29.42 -45.17
CA ALA A 783 -12.81 -28.52 -45.82
C ALA A 783 -13.92 -28.05 -44.85
N PRO A 784 -14.41 -26.79 -44.98
CA PRO A 784 -15.52 -26.29 -44.18
C PRO A 784 -16.82 -27.05 -44.46
N ASP A 785 -17.60 -27.29 -43.41
CA ASP A 785 -18.90 -27.96 -43.50
C ASP A 785 -19.94 -27.05 -44.18
N ARG A 786 -19.82 -25.73 -43.98
CA ARG A 786 -20.66 -24.71 -44.62
C ARG A 786 -19.83 -23.48 -44.98
N VAL A 787 -20.17 -22.87 -46.12
CA VAL A 787 -19.63 -21.59 -46.56
C VAL A 787 -20.80 -20.69 -46.94
N VAL A 788 -20.86 -19.50 -46.34
CA VAL A 788 -21.87 -18.48 -46.66
C VAL A 788 -21.15 -17.24 -47.15
N LYS A 789 -21.64 -16.65 -48.24
CA LYS A 789 -21.12 -15.42 -48.84
C LYS A 789 -22.19 -14.35 -48.79
N GLU A 790 -21.80 -13.15 -48.37
CA GLU A 790 -22.71 -12.00 -48.32
C GLU A 790 -21.98 -10.74 -48.79
N LYS A 791 -22.49 -10.11 -49.85
CA LYS A 791 -21.98 -8.84 -50.34
C LYS A 791 -22.55 -7.70 -49.50
N THR A 792 -21.67 -6.92 -48.88
CA THR A 792 -22.08 -5.76 -48.09
C THR A 792 -22.50 -4.60 -48.98
N SER A 793 -23.37 -3.73 -48.48
CA SER A 793 -23.69 -2.45 -49.13
C SER A 793 -22.58 -1.42 -48.86
N ASP A 794 -22.35 -0.50 -49.79
CA ASP A 794 -21.47 0.66 -49.59
C ASP A 794 -21.97 1.55 -48.43
N ASP A 795 -23.29 1.62 -48.23
CA ASP A 795 -23.93 2.44 -47.19
C ASP A 795 -24.04 1.73 -45.84
N LEU A 796 -23.62 0.46 -45.74
CA LEU A 796 -23.83 -0.36 -44.54
C LEU A 796 -23.22 0.27 -43.29
N VAL A 797 -22.09 0.97 -43.46
CA VAL A 797 -21.42 1.68 -42.36
C VAL A 797 -22.23 2.86 -41.84
N ALA A 798 -22.89 3.60 -42.73
CA ALA A 798 -23.73 4.73 -42.37
C ALA A 798 -24.94 4.26 -41.53
N LEU A 799 -25.43 3.04 -41.78
CA LEU A 799 -26.49 2.40 -41.00
C LEU A 799 -25.97 1.85 -39.67
N TYR A 800 -24.92 1.03 -39.69
CA TYR A 800 -24.44 0.33 -38.49
C TYR A 800 -24.00 1.29 -37.37
N ARG A 801 -23.35 2.40 -37.73
CA ARG A 801 -22.95 3.42 -36.75
C ARG A 801 -24.12 4.01 -35.95
N LEU A 802 -25.34 3.95 -36.48
CA LEU A 802 -26.52 4.47 -35.79
C LEU A 802 -26.83 3.68 -34.50
N MET A 803 -26.38 2.43 -34.42
CA MET A 803 -26.55 1.56 -33.25
C MET A 803 -25.72 1.98 -32.03
N GLY A 804 -24.77 2.91 -32.20
CA GLY A 804 -24.06 3.54 -31.08
C GLY A 804 -22.57 3.77 -31.31
N ASP A 805 -21.93 3.01 -32.20
CA ASP A 805 -20.52 3.23 -32.53
C ASP A 805 -20.36 4.37 -33.54
N ARG A 806 -20.18 5.58 -32.99
CA ARG A 806 -20.02 6.83 -33.75
C ARG A 806 -18.57 7.17 -34.09
N ASN A 807 -17.63 6.23 -33.99
CA ASN A 807 -16.21 6.48 -34.28
C ASN A 807 -16.02 7.01 -35.73
N PRO A 808 -15.37 8.19 -35.92
CA PRO A 808 -15.17 8.77 -37.25
C PRO A 808 -14.36 7.89 -38.20
N LEU A 809 -13.54 6.97 -37.68
CA LEU A 809 -12.77 5.98 -38.46
C LEU A 809 -13.59 5.27 -39.55
N HIS A 810 -14.89 5.11 -39.31
CA HIS A 810 -15.78 4.37 -40.20
C HIS A 810 -16.45 5.24 -41.26
N ILE A 811 -16.45 6.57 -41.15
CA ILE A 811 -17.21 7.44 -42.09
C ILE A 811 -16.42 8.63 -42.63
N ASP A 812 -15.41 9.11 -41.90
CA ASP A 812 -14.62 10.29 -42.26
C ASP A 812 -13.27 9.85 -42.88
N PRO A 813 -13.04 10.12 -44.19
CA PRO A 813 -11.79 9.77 -44.86
C PRO A 813 -10.54 10.40 -44.23
N THR A 814 -10.63 11.64 -43.73
CA THR A 814 -9.48 12.33 -43.12
C THR A 814 -9.08 11.68 -41.81
N PHE A 815 -10.06 11.35 -40.96
CA PHE A 815 -9.81 10.64 -39.71
C PHE A 815 -9.30 9.22 -39.96
N SER A 816 -9.84 8.53 -40.97
CA SER A 816 -9.42 7.17 -41.34
C SER A 816 -7.97 7.13 -41.80
N ALA A 817 -7.57 8.06 -42.68
CA ALA A 817 -6.20 8.22 -43.14
C ALA A 817 -5.22 8.45 -41.98
N ALA A 818 -5.60 9.28 -41.00
CA ALA A 818 -4.78 9.53 -39.81
C ALA A 818 -4.64 8.29 -38.89
N GLY A 819 -5.58 7.33 -38.96
CA GLY A 819 -5.49 6.03 -38.29
C GLY A 819 -4.67 4.97 -39.06
N GLY A 820 -4.23 5.30 -40.28
CA GLY A 820 -3.47 4.42 -41.16
C GLY A 820 -4.31 3.59 -42.13
N PHE A 821 -5.55 4.00 -42.41
CA PHE A 821 -6.41 3.33 -43.38
C PHE A 821 -6.67 4.26 -44.58
N PRO A 822 -6.49 3.79 -45.82
CA PRO A 822 -6.63 4.64 -47.01
C PRO A 822 -8.06 5.12 -47.26
N THR A 823 -9.06 4.39 -46.77
CA THR A 823 -10.48 4.73 -46.85
C THR A 823 -11.18 4.38 -45.53
N PRO A 824 -12.39 4.89 -45.26
CA PRO A 824 -13.18 4.45 -44.13
C PRO A 824 -13.48 2.94 -44.20
N ILE A 825 -13.28 2.25 -43.08
CA ILE A 825 -13.45 0.78 -42.98
C ILE A 825 -14.79 0.42 -42.33
N LEU A 826 -15.33 -0.75 -42.64
CA LEU A 826 -16.48 -1.32 -41.93
C LEU A 826 -16.13 -1.61 -40.46
N HIS A 827 -17.08 -1.41 -39.54
CA HIS A 827 -16.90 -1.78 -38.14
C HIS A 827 -16.62 -3.27 -38.01
N GLY A 828 -15.59 -3.65 -37.24
CA GLY A 828 -15.34 -5.07 -36.94
C GLY A 828 -16.57 -5.74 -36.32
N LEU A 829 -17.31 -5.01 -35.48
CA LEU A 829 -18.55 -5.50 -34.86
C LEU A 829 -19.72 -5.67 -35.85
N ALA A 830 -19.70 -4.99 -37.01
CA ALA A 830 -20.64 -5.25 -38.09
C ALA A 830 -20.29 -6.57 -38.79
N THR A 831 -19.02 -6.78 -39.15
CA THR A 831 -18.53 -8.06 -39.70
C THR A 831 -18.78 -9.24 -38.73
N PHE A 832 -18.62 -9.01 -37.43
CA PHE A 832 -18.99 -9.96 -36.38
C PHE A 832 -20.48 -10.29 -36.41
N GLY A 833 -21.36 -9.28 -36.48
CA GLY A 833 -22.80 -9.49 -36.58
C GLY A 833 -23.22 -10.26 -37.85
N ILE A 834 -22.64 -9.91 -39.00
CA ILE A 834 -22.92 -10.59 -40.29
C ILE A 834 -22.48 -12.06 -40.22
N SER A 835 -21.24 -12.33 -39.80
CA SER A 835 -20.75 -13.69 -39.68
C SER A 835 -21.51 -14.51 -38.63
N ALA A 836 -21.94 -13.89 -37.52
CA ALA A 836 -22.79 -14.55 -36.54
C ALA A 836 -24.20 -14.83 -37.06
N LYS A 837 -24.76 -13.95 -37.90
CA LYS A 837 -26.01 -14.18 -38.64
C LYS A 837 -25.87 -15.42 -39.54
N HIS A 838 -24.76 -15.57 -40.26
CA HIS A 838 -24.49 -16.78 -41.05
C HIS A 838 -24.44 -18.05 -40.19
N VAL A 839 -23.78 -18.00 -39.03
CA VAL A 839 -23.75 -19.13 -38.08
C VAL A 839 -25.17 -19.46 -37.59
N TYR A 840 -25.94 -18.44 -37.24
CA TYR A 840 -27.32 -18.61 -36.78
C TYR A 840 -28.22 -19.22 -37.85
N GLN A 841 -28.15 -18.74 -39.09
CA GLN A 841 -28.91 -19.29 -40.22
C GLN A 841 -28.50 -20.74 -40.53
N ALA A 842 -27.19 -21.05 -40.44
CA ALA A 842 -26.69 -22.39 -40.77
C ALA A 842 -26.94 -23.43 -39.67
N TYR A 843 -26.93 -23.03 -38.39
CA TYR A 843 -26.89 -23.98 -37.26
C TYR A 843 -27.85 -23.67 -36.11
N GLY A 844 -28.54 -22.53 -36.13
CA GLY A 844 -29.49 -22.12 -35.09
C GLY A 844 -28.86 -21.29 -33.96
N PRO A 845 -29.62 -21.11 -32.85
CA PRO A 845 -29.19 -20.25 -31.74
C PRO A 845 -27.92 -20.78 -31.05
N PHE A 846 -27.11 -19.83 -30.58
CA PHE A 846 -25.90 -20.10 -29.81
C PHE A 846 -25.97 -19.44 -28.43
N LYS A 847 -25.38 -20.09 -27.42
CA LYS A 847 -25.29 -19.55 -26.06
C LYS A 847 -24.16 -18.53 -25.93
N ASN A 848 -23.09 -18.66 -26.70
CA ASN A 848 -21.97 -17.72 -26.70
C ASN A 848 -21.26 -17.70 -28.05
N ILE A 849 -20.51 -16.62 -28.29
CA ILE A 849 -19.71 -16.42 -29.48
C ILE A 849 -18.47 -15.57 -29.16
N LYS A 850 -17.36 -15.92 -29.80
CA LYS A 850 -16.05 -15.31 -29.58
C LYS A 850 -15.33 -15.08 -30.90
N VAL A 851 -14.67 -13.94 -31.07
CA VAL A 851 -13.88 -13.59 -32.26
C VAL A 851 -12.60 -12.84 -31.93
N ARG A 852 -11.62 -12.94 -32.83
CA ARG A 852 -10.50 -11.99 -32.96
C ARG A 852 -10.59 -11.28 -34.30
N PHE A 853 -10.55 -9.95 -34.27
CA PHE A 853 -10.44 -9.14 -35.48
C PHE A 853 -8.98 -9.15 -35.95
N SER A 854 -8.75 -9.64 -37.17
CA SER A 854 -7.41 -9.85 -37.74
C SER A 854 -7.17 -9.11 -39.04
N GLY A 855 -8.19 -8.43 -39.55
CA GLY A 855 -8.11 -7.66 -40.80
C GLY A 855 -9.29 -6.70 -40.92
N THR A 856 -9.26 -5.94 -42.00
CA THR A 856 -10.27 -4.91 -42.32
C THR A 856 -11.20 -5.37 -43.43
N VAL A 857 -12.45 -4.93 -43.37
CA VAL A 857 -13.42 -5.05 -44.45
C VAL A 857 -13.77 -3.65 -44.93
N LEU A 858 -13.80 -3.41 -46.23
CA LEU A 858 -14.31 -2.18 -46.80
C LEU A 858 -15.81 -2.33 -47.11
N PRO A 859 -16.61 -1.27 -47.00
CA PRO A 859 -17.99 -1.29 -47.48
C PRO A 859 -18.04 -1.71 -48.96
N GLY A 860 -19.08 -2.45 -49.35
CA GLY A 860 -19.23 -2.99 -50.71
C GLY A 860 -18.56 -4.34 -50.96
N GLN A 861 -17.63 -4.75 -50.08
CA GLN A 861 -16.93 -6.03 -50.21
C GLN A 861 -17.76 -7.23 -49.75
N THR A 862 -17.35 -8.41 -50.19
CA THR A 862 -18.04 -9.68 -49.94
C THR A 862 -17.40 -10.43 -48.79
N ILE A 863 -18.20 -10.68 -47.76
CA ILE A 863 -17.83 -11.42 -46.55
C ILE A 863 -18.06 -12.91 -46.81
N VAL A 864 -17.01 -13.71 -46.66
CA VAL A 864 -17.05 -15.18 -46.79
C VAL A 864 -16.86 -15.81 -45.43
N THR A 865 -17.90 -16.43 -44.88
CA THR A 865 -17.85 -17.14 -43.59
C THR A 865 -17.74 -18.64 -43.81
N LYS A 866 -16.58 -19.21 -43.44
CA LYS A 866 -16.30 -20.65 -43.50
C LYS A 866 -16.50 -21.25 -42.11
N MET A 867 -17.27 -22.32 -42.00
CA MET A 867 -17.72 -22.88 -40.72
C MET A 867 -17.44 -24.38 -40.64
N TRP A 868 -16.97 -24.82 -39.47
CA TRP A 868 -16.70 -26.20 -39.12
C TRP A 868 -17.44 -26.56 -37.83
N LYS A 869 -18.25 -27.62 -37.86
CA LYS A 869 -18.97 -28.13 -36.71
C LYS A 869 -18.12 -29.17 -35.98
N GLU A 870 -17.76 -28.88 -34.74
CA GLU A 870 -17.00 -29.73 -33.83
C GLU A 870 -17.88 -30.00 -32.59
N GLY A 871 -18.76 -31.00 -32.69
CA GLY A 871 -19.77 -31.29 -31.66
C GLY A 871 -20.82 -30.17 -31.54
N GLY A 872 -20.99 -29.63 -30.32
CA GLY A 872 -21.88 -28.49 -30.03
C GLY A 872 -21.28 -27.12 -30.34
N LYS A 873 -20.11 -27.07 -31.00
CA LYS A 873 -19.36 -25.83 -31.24
C LYS A 873 -19.11 -25.63 -32.74
N ILE A 874 -19.33 -24.42 -33.22
CA ILE A 874 -19.03 -24.00 -34.59
C ILE A 874 -17.76 -23.17 -34.56
N VAL A 875 -16.65 -23.73 -35.03
CA VAL A 875 -15.41 -22.97 -35.28
C VAL A 875 -15.57 -22.30 -36.64
N TYR A 876 -15.19 -21.02 -36.77
CA TYR A 876 -15.34 -20.31 -38.04
C TYR A 876 -14.20 -19.33 -38.33
N LEU A 877 -14.07 -19.02 -39.61
CA LEU A 877 -13.10 -18.06 -40.16
C LEU A 877 -13.86 -17.16 -41.14
N VAL A 878 -13.54 -15.88 -41.15
CA VAL A 878 -14.14 -14.92 -42.08
C VAL A 878 -13.06 -14.27 -42.92
N GLU A 879 -13.28 -14.25 -44.23
CA GLU A 879 -12.40 -13.65 -45.22
C GLU A 879 -13.16 -12.64 -46.09
N VAL A 880 -12.42 -11.75 -46.72
CA VAL A 880 -12.92 -10.84 -47.75
C VAL A 880 -12.66 -11.47 -49.12
N GLU A 881 -13.71 -11.76 -49.89
CA GLU A 881 -13.60 -12.48 -51.16
C GLU A 881 -12.64 -11.79 -52.14
N GLU A 882 -12.76 -10.47 -52.28
CA GLU A 882 -12.02 -9.67 -53.24
C GLU A 882 -10.52 -9.64 -52.96
N THR A 883 -10.09 -9.95 -51.73
CA THR A 883 -8.67 -9.90 -51.34
C THR A 883 -8.11 -11.25 -50.89
N GLY A 884 -8.97 -12.23 -50.59
CA GLY A 884 -8.62 -13.50 -49.95
C GLY A 884 -8.07 -13.37 -48.52
N LYS A 885 -8.13 -12.17 -47.90
CA LYS A 885 -7.55 -11.91 -46.58
C LYS A 885 -8.55 -12.20 -45.47
N GLY A 886 -8.09 -12.85 -44.40
CA GLY A 886 -8.88 -13.11 -43.19
C GLY A 886 -9.13 -11.85 -42.36
N CYS A 887 -10.39 -11.54 -42.08
CA CYS A 887 -10.80 -10.39 -41.26
C CYS A 887 -11.26 -10.80 -39.85
N ILE A 888 -11.79 -12.02 -39.66
CA ILE A 888 -12.06 -12.61 -38.34
C ILE A 888 -11.39 -13.98 -38.28
N THR A 889 -10.59 -14.18 -37.22
CA THR A 889 -9.89 -15.42 -36.90
C THR A 889 -10.16 -15.84 -35.46
N ASN A 890 -9.65 -17.01 -35.07
CA ASN A 890 -9.71 -17.50 -33.70
C ASN A 890 -11.15 -17.49 -33.13
N ALA A 891 -12.12 -17.83 -33.98
CA ALA A 891 -13.52 -17.59 -33.74
C ALA A 891 -14.33 -18.87 -33.55
N ALA A 892 -15.28 -18.84 -32.61
CA ALA A 892 -16.21 -19.94 -32.41
C ALA A 892 -17.52 -19.46 -31.78
N ALA A 893 -18.60 -20.20 -32.06
CA ALA A 893 -19.89 -20.09 -31.38
C ALA A 893 -20.26 -21.44 -30.75
N GLU A 894 -20.72 -21.45 -29.50
CA GLU A 894 -21.24 -22.66 -28.87
C GLU A 894 -22.78 -22.66 -28.98
N LEU A 895 -23.34 -23.71 -29.58
CA LEU A 895 -24.77 -23.81 -29.86
C LEU A 895 -25.59 -23.97 -28.56
N LEU A 896 -26.86 -23.58 -28.63
CA LEU A 896 -27.84 -23.86 -27.58
C LEU A 896 -28.37 -25.30 -27.77
N GLU A 897 -28.28 -26.14 -26.74
CA GLU A 897 -28.72 -27.54 -26.85
C GLU A 897 -30.25 -27.63 -27.10
N GLY A 898 -30.66 -28.49 -28.05
CA GLY A 898 -32.06 -28.84 -28.28
C GLY A 898 -32.93 -27.81 -29.03
N VAL A 899 -32.36 -26.74 -29.59
CA VAL A 899 -33.12 -25.69 -30.31
C VAL A 899 -32.56 -25.49 -31.72
N SER A 900 -33.38 -25.70 -32.76
CA SER A 900 -33.01 -25.49 -34.18
C SER A 900 -33.27 -24.05 -34.65
N SER A 901 -32.62 -23.63 -35.74
CA SER A 901 -32.92 -22.35 -36.42
C SER A 901 -34.41 -22.28 -36.81
N LYS A 902 -35.01 -21.09 -36.70
CA LYS A 902 -36.30 -20.73 -37.29
C LYS A 902 -36.17 -19.80 -38.51
N LEU A 903 -34.95 -19.33 -38.82
CA LEU A 903 -34.61 -18.52 -40.00
C LEU A 903 -34.20 -19.39 -41.18
#